data_AF-A0A832MC31-F1
#
_entry.id   AF-A0A832MC31-F1
#
_cell.length_a   1.000
_cell.length_b   1.000
_cell.length_c   1.000
_cell.angle_alpha   90.00
_cell.angle_beta   90.00
_cell.angle_gamma   90.00
#
_symmetry.space_group_name_H-M   'P 1'
#
loop_
_entity.id
_entity.type
_entity.pdbx_description
1 polymer ?
#
loop_
_entity_poly.entity_id
_entity_poly.type
_entity_poly.pdbx_seq_one_letter_code
_entity_poly.pdbx_strand_id
1 'polypeptide(L)'
;MTRIAIAALLALCASNVAHAQIKKDVQNPFLVWTKAEAAEIKQRIDSDPLAKQQYDRMVAFELAPSKSKNRTNPTMMRLFQFAVMGDQKAGEAEKRELLKFIGQLPPGNKAGDPNSGNAQWRDDRTWDALRYDVLYETLTADERAKLNDTIRGYVDWLEKARGPWAKEGSPRTAWLPNMQWTTVTGVHVLAVASRDEQLIKRVFNANGGWKWYFDNYLTREGFYMEEFGKYYSNIGAMLFWCEGLEKLGLSQYGYGYTGKNGATMEKHLKSLINIGYPKLNSDSGMPDIMAVTMGDAGFTMIVNGAEGGDAAATPWWGGGRMNGPVRMLNALWYEMGHRRFPNAGYDYFLSAMRRPTDQLALPTLYFGLKSIDPKAVKAPPAPSIVSHDRGFALLRADESPAYWDSKKPAVGFQFGMYYVHYVHDCFALLQYVAQNRMIYNRMGATQGNYAGGDAWRDHVRGHGGGVVVDGLKAKFIDNGEEGVANHRIRHEFAPEFKFTAARAKGIYPDVEQERAMVLTDEYLFDAFFLWSDKPRVYDWHVMSPASLDPAEKGWATAVSLNNKIREQALDKPHLQAPQAKDVADKPWVVSLDQSSEKQKAGVLVRMLGDKDTVLVAGTPPGISGTGDNAGFKGAAASSRGVKLLASRTAPSTAFVALHEPHEGTPRIATYERIAQSNDAVVVRITGTRENGDKYVDIICLSATAEADKPVTLTTTGGEKITFTSHAFTRMVNGKTTTVGKVEMPAKISQW
;
A
#
# COMPACT_ATOMS: atom_id res chain seq x y z
N MET A 1 -23.48 7.87 -47.26
CA MET A 1 -22.40 6.87 -47.20
C MET A 1 -21.85 6.64 -45.78
N THR A 2 -21.94 7.62 -44.86
CA THR A 2 -21.39 7.54 -43.50
C THR A 2 -22.14 6.58 -42.53
N ARG A 3 -23.41 6.24 -42.80
CA ARG A 3 -24.19 5.30 -41.97
C ARG A 3 -23.94 3.81 -42.28
N ILE A 4 -23.46 3.49 -43.48
CA ILE A 4 -23.15 2.10 -43.89
C ILE A 4 -21.76 1.69 -43.35
N ALA A 5 -20.83 2.64 -43.24
CA ALA A 5 -19.49 2.40 -42.67
C ALA A 5 -19.53 2.10 -41.16
N ILE A 6 -20.45 2.68 -40.40
CA ILE A 6 -20.59 2.44 -38.95
C ILE A 6 -21.21 1.06 -38.67
N ALA A 7 -22.16 0.61 -39.50
CA ALA A 7 -22.72 -0.73 -39.40
C ALA A 7 -21.71 -1.83 -39.76
N ALA A 8 -20.83 -1.58 -40.75
CA ALA A 8 -19.77 -2.51 -41.12
C ALA A 8 -18.66 -2.59 -40.05
N LEU A 9 -18.31 -1.46 -39.39
CA LEU A 9 -17.37 -1.50 -38.25
C LEU A 9 -17.94 -2.20 -37.01
N LEU A 10 -19.24 -2.06 -36.73
CA LEU A 10 -19.90 -2.78 -35.64
C LEU A 10 -20.04 -4.29 -35.94
N ALA A 11 -20.19 -4.68 -37.20
CA ALA A 11 -20.21 -6.09 -37.61
C ALA A 11 -18.81 -6.74 -37.62
N LEU A 12 -17.74 -5.97 -37.85
CA LEU A 12 -16.35 -6.45 -37.77
C LEU A 12 -15.82 -6.55 -36.33
N CYS A 13 -16.42 -5.82 -35.37
CA CYS A 13 -16.15 -5.99 -33.94
C CYS A 13 -16.97 -7.12 -33.29
N ALA A 14 -17.93 -7.71 -34.00
CA ALA A 14 -18.54 -8.99 -33.64
C ALA A 14 -17.65 -10.15 -34.10
N SER A 15 -16.35 -10.08 -33.81
CA SER A 15 -15.45 -11.21 -33.94
C SER A 15 -15.97 -12.33 -33.04
N ASN A 16 -16.31 -13.47 -33.66
CA ASN A 16 -16.66 -14.74 -33.03
C ASN A 16 -16.01 -14.90 -31.65
N VAL A 17 -16.76 -14.63 -30.58
CA VAL A 17 -16.43 -15.17 -29.26
C VAL A 17 -16.76 -16.66 -29.36
N ALA A 18 -15.87 -17.42 -30.00
CA ALA A 18 -15.85 -18.85 -29.87
C ALA A 18 -15.81 -19.11 -28.37
N HIS A 19 -16.87 -19.69 -27.84
CA HIS A 19 -16.94 -20.03 -26.43
C HIS A 19 -15.82 -21.05 -26.19
N ALA A 20 -14.76 -20.63 -25.51
CA ALA A 20 -13.64 -21.51 -25.24
C ALA A 20 -14.15 -22.71 -24.44
N GLN A 21 -14.01 -23.90 -25.02
CA GLN A 21 -14.33 -25.16 -24.37
C GLN A 21 -13.10 -25.65 -23.61
N ILE A 22 -13.31 -26.39 -22.52
CA ILE A 22 -12.21 -27.08 -21.84
C ILE A 22 -11.39 -27.90 -22.85
N LYS A 23 -10.07 -27.72 -22.80
CA LYS A 23 -9.10 -28.56 -23.50
C LYS A 23 -9.25 -30.01 -23.03
N LYS A 24 -9.70 -30.90 -23.92
CA LYS A 24 -10.07 -32.30 -23.61
C LYS A 24 -8.89 -33.16 -23.16
N ASP A 25 -7.67 -32.75 -23.49
CA ASP A 25 -6.42 -33.46 -23.30
C ASP A 25 -5.68 -33.11 -21.99
N VAL A 26 -6.17 -32.13 -21.22
CA VAL A 26 -5.58 -31.81 -19.91
C VAL A 26 -5.73 -33.02 -18.97
N GLN A 27 -4.66 -33.40 -18.29
CA GLN A 27 -4.67 -34.49 -17.31
C GLN A 27 -4.28 -33.97 -15.93
N ASN A 28 -4.77 -34.63 -14.89
CA ASN A 28 -4.35 -34.36 -13.52
C ASN A 28 -2.93 -34.94 -13.26
N PRO A 29 -2.12 -34.30 -12.39
CA PRO A 29 -2.33 -32.94 -11.89
C PRO A 29 -2.19 -31.90 -12.99
N PHE A 30 -2.84 -30.75 -12.80
CA PHE A 30 -2.63 -29.58 -13.66
C PHE A 30 -2.67 -28.26 -12.90
N LEU A 31 -3.23 -28.14 -11.69
CA LEU A 31 -3.35 -26.84 -11.01
C LEU A 31 -1.99 -26.18 -10.77
N VAL A 32 -1.10 -26.88 -10.05
CA VAL A 32 0.26 -26.39 -9.79
C VAL A 32 1.23 -26.95 -10.83
N TRP A 33 1.24 -28.27 -11.00
CA TRP A 33 2.14 -28.98 -11.90
C TRP A 33 1.35 -29.83 -12.88
N THR A 34 1.78 -29.86 -14.13
CA THR A 34 1.52 -30.97 -15.04
C THR A 34 2.52 -32.10 -14.80
N LYS A 35 2.23 -33.31 -15.28
CA LYS A 35 3.19 -34.43 -15.24
C LYS A 35 4.54 -34.09 -15.89
N ALA A 36 4.51 -33.36 -17.01
CA ALA A 36 5.71 -32.91 -17.71
C ALA A 36 6.52 -31.93 -16.86
N GLU A 37 5.88 -30.91 -16.30
CA GLU A 37 6.55 -29.94 -15.42
C GLU A 37 7.13 -30.61 -14.17
N ALA A 38 6.40 -31.57 -13.56
CA ALA A 38 6.90 -32.33 -12.43
C ALA A 38 8.15 -33.15 -12.80
N ALA A 39 8.16 -33.81 -13.96
CA ALA A 39 9.33 -34.54 -14.44
C ALA A 39 10.53 -33.61 -14.72
N GLU A 40 10.29 -32.44 -15.31
CA GLU A 40 11.34 -31.43 -15.55
C GLU A 40 11.93 -30.90 -14.23
N ILE A 41 11.10 -30.61 -13.23
CA ILE A 41 11.57 -30.16 -11.91
C ILE A 41 12.39 -31.27 -11.25
N LYS A 42 11.94 -32.53 -11.30
CA LYS A 42 12.70 -33.66 -10.77
C LYS A 42 14.06 -33.79 -11.45
N GLN A 43 14.08 -33.79 -12.79
CA GLN A 43 15.32 -33.87 -13.55
C GLN A 43 16.27 -32.73 -13.16
N ARG A 44 15.76 -31.52 -12.93
CA ARG A 44 16.57 -30.40 -12.46
C ARG A 44 17.12 -30.63 -11.06
N ILE A 45 16.33 -31.14 -10.12
CA ILE A 45 16.82 -31.50 -8.78
C ILE A 45 17.95 -32.54 -8.87
N ASP A 46 17.84 -33.51 -9.78
CA ASP A 46 18.83 -34.57 -9.95
C ASP A 46 20.13 -34.09 -10.64
N SER A 47 20.08 -33.01 -11.43
CA SER A 47 21.19 -32.57 -12.30
C SER A 47 21.80 -31.20 -11.97
N ASP A 48 21.06 -30.31 -11.32
CA ASP A 48 21.49 -28.96 -10.94
C ASP A 48 21.74 -28.88 -9.42
N PRO A 49 22.99 -28.69 -8.97
CA PRO A 49 23.32 -28.56 -7.56
C PRO A 49 22.56 -27.45 -6.83
N LEU A 50 22.20 -26.35 -7.51
CA LEU A 50 21.43 -25.26 -6.90
C LEU A 50 19.97 -25.64 -6.69
N ALA A 51 19.39 -26.39 -7.63
CA ALA A 51 18.05 -26.93 -7.47
C ALA A 51 18.01 -27.97 -6.35
N LYS A 52 19.03 -28.85 -6.25
CA LYS A 52 19.15 -29.79 -5.13
C LYS A 52 19.28 -29.06 -3.78
N GLN A 53 20.15 -28.05 -3.72
CA GLN A 53 20.32 -27.22 -2.53
C GLN A 53 18.99 -26.57 -2.10
N GLN A 54 18.25 -26.03 -3.05
CA GLN A 54 16.97 -25.39 -2.75
C GLN A 54 15.91 -26.40 -2.31
N TYR A 55 15.86 -27.59 -2.92
CA TYR A 55 15.00 -28.68 -2.45
C TYR A 55 15.27 -29.01 -0.98
N ASP A 56 16.54 -29.17 -0.61
CA ASP A 56 16.94 -29.49 0.77
C ASP A 56 16.54 -28.36 1.74
N ARG A 57 16.68 -27.10 1.33
CA ARG A 57 16.20 -25.93 2.11
C ARG A 57 14.68 -25.96 2.29
N MET A 58 13.93 -26.27 1.23
CA MET A 58 12.48 -26.37 1.28
C MET A 58 12.02 -27.47 2.25
N VAL A 59 12.61 -28.65 2.16
CA VAL A 59 12.34 -29.77 3.07
C VAL A 59 12.67 -29.39 4.52
N ALA A 60 13.85 -28.83 4.76
CA ALA A 60 14.29 -28.43 6.09
C ALA A 60 13.38 -27.35 6.71
N PHE A 61 12.85 -26.44 5.90
CA PHE A 61 11.98 -25.37 6.37
C PHE A 61 10.53 -25.84 6.61
N GLU A 62 9.93 -26.51 5.62
CA GLU A 62 8.49 -26.83 5.60
C GLU A 62 8.13 -28.03 6.48
N LEU A 63 9.05 -28.97 6.65
CA LEU A 63 8.85 -30.17 7.48
C LEU A 63 9.48 -30.04 8.87
N ALA A 64 10.19 -28.94 9.17
CA ALA A 64 10.73 -28.71 10.50
C ALA A 64 9.61 -28.69 11.56
N PRO A 65 9.84 -29.33 12.73
CA PRO A 65 8.98 -29.17 13.88
C PRO A 65 8.93 -27.70 14.33
N SER A 66 7.90 -26.97 13.92
CA SER A 66 7.70 -25.59 14.35
C SER A 66 6.83 -25.54 15.61
N LYS A 67 7.30 -24.82 16.63
CA LYS A 67 6.46 -24.46 17.79
C LYS A 67 5.28 -23.55 17.40
N SER A 68 5.38 -22.87 16.26
CA SER A 68 4.29 -22.07 15.68
C SER A 68 3.62 -22.86 14.56
N LYS A 69 2.38 -23.31 14.81
CA LYS A 69 1.51 -23.97 13.79
C LYS A 69 1.22 -23.08 12.57
N ASN A 70 1.63 -21.81 12.59
CA ASN A 70 1.30 -20.79 11.59
C ASN A 70 2.48 -20.47 10.66
N ARG A 71 3.59 -21.22 10.69
CA ARG A 71 4.80 -20.89 9.91
C ARG A 71 5.19 -21.90 8.84
N THR A 72 4.64 -23.10 8.87
CA THR A 72 5.00 -24.17 7.93
C THR A 72 3.74 -24.71 7.27
N ASN A 73 3.87 -25.15 6.01
CA ASN A 73 2.80 -25.84 5.32
C ASN A 73 3.26 -27.22 4.83
N PRO A 74 3.23 -28.24 5.72
CA PRO A 74 3.67 -29.58 5.33
C PRO A 74 2.82 -30.17 4.21
N THR A 75 1.59 -29.71 4.01
CA THR A 75 0.71 -30.17 2.91
C THR A 75 1.35 -29.93 1.56
N MET A 76 1.77 -28.69 1.26
CA MET A 76 2.31 -28.34 -0.05
C MET A 76 3.61 -29.12 -0.33
N MET A 77 4.49 -29.22 0.67
CA MET A 77 5.74 -29.96 0.53
C MET A 77 5.51 -31.45 0.31
N ARG A 78 4.53 -32.07 0.99
CA ARG A 78 4.19 -33.49 0.78
C ARG A 78 3.56 -33.74 -0.58
N LEU A 79 2.68 -32.85 -1.04
CA LEU A 79 2.14 -32.92 -2.40
C LEU A 79 3.25 -32.81 -3.45
N PHE A 80 4.23 -31.93 -3.23
CA PHE A 80 5.42 -31.84 -4.08
C PHE A 80 6.27 -33.12 -4.03
N GLN A 81 6.54 -33.68 -2.84
CA GLN A 81 7.28 -34.94 -2.70
C GLN A 81 6.59 -36.11 -3.42
N PHE A 82 5.26 -36.19 -3.37
CA PHE A 82 4.51 -37.18 -4.12
C PHE A 82 4.56 -36.93 -5.62
N ALA A 83 4.15 -35.75 -6.08
CA ALA A 83 3.98 -35.45 -7.50
C ALA A 83 5.31 -35.35 -8.27
N VAL A 84 6.35 -34.80 -7.65
CA VAL A 84 7.66 -34.54 -8.26
C VAL A 84 8.66 -35.61 -7.90
N MET A 85 8.76 -35.98 -6.61
CA MET A 85 9.79 -36.92 -6.15
C MET A 85 9.33 -38.39 -6.13
N GLY A 86 8.04 -38.66 -6.35
CA GLY A 86 7.47 -40.02 -6.35
C GLY A 86 7.28 -40.64 -4.95
N ASP A 87 7.30 -39.83 -3.88
CA ASP A 87 7.14 -40.32 -2.50
C ASP A 87 5.70 -40.76 -2.22
N GLN A 88 5.46 -42.07 -2.32
CA GLN A 88 4.15 -42.69 -2.09
C GLN A 88 3.65 -42.48 -0.65
N LYS A 89 4.53 -42.44 0.35
CA LYS A 89 4.12 -42.26 1.76
C LYS A 89 3.56 -40.87 1.99
N ALA A 90 4.17 -39.85 1.36
CA ALA A 90 3.64 -38.49 1.37
C ALA A 90 2.25 -38.43 0.71
N GLY A 91 2.09 -39.09 -0.43
CA GLY A 91 0.81 -39.20 -1.14
C GLY A 91 -0.30 -39.88 -0.32
N GLU A 92 0.00 -41.01 0.31
CA GLU A 92 -0.94 -41.72 1.20
C GLU A 92 -1.37 -40.87 2.41
N ALA A 93 -0.44 -40.10 2.99
CA ALA A 93 -0.74 -39.21 4.10
C ALA A 93 -1.72 -38.11 3.69
N GLU A 94 -1.49 -37.46 2.55
CA GLU A 94 -2.39 -36.42 2.05
C GLU A 94 -3.70 -36.98 1.49
N LYS A 95 -3.71 -38.21 0.95
CA LYS A 95 -4.95 -38.91 0.56
C LYS A 95 -5.85 -39.14 1.78
N ARG A 96 -5.29 -39.58 2.91
CA ARG A 96 -6.07 -39.74 4.16
C ARG A 96 -6.71 -38.44 4.63
N GLU A 97 -6.02 -37.30 4.50
CA GLU A 97 -6.60 -36.00 4.83
C GLU A 97 -7.69 -35.60 3.82
N LEU A 98 -7.46 -35.78 2.52
CA LEU A 98 -8.45 -35.50 1.48
C LEU A 98 -9.74 -36.30 1.68
N LEU A 99 -9.66 -37.58 2.02
CA LEU A 99 -10.85 -38.41 2.18
C LEU A 99 -11.74 -37.97 3.35
N LYS A 100 -11.20 -37.25 4.34
CA LYS A 100 -12.02 -36.64 5.41
C LYS A 100 -12.94 -35.55 4.87
N PHE A 101 -12.61 -34.94 3.73
CA PHE A 101 -13.40 -33.90 3.09
C PHE A 101 -14.73 -34.41 2.54
N ILE A 102 -14.84 -35.71 2.22
CA ILE A 102 -16.06 -36.29 1.65
C ILE A 102 -17.27 -36.00 2.54
N GLY A 103 -18.31 -35.40 1.96
CA GLY A 103 -19.56 -35.07 2.63
C GLY A 103 -19.48 -33.84 3.53
N GLN A 104 -18.32 -33.18 3.64
CA GLN A 104 -18.24 -31.88 4.32
C GLN A 104 -18.96 -30.82 3.50
N LEU A 105 -19.58 -29.88 4.20
CA LEU A 105 -20.13 -28.65 3.64
C LEU A 105 -19.62 -27.49 4.48
N PRO A 106 -19.64 -26.25 3.94
CA PRO A 106 -19.40 -25.07 4.76
C PRO A 106 -20.26 -25.12 6.02
N PRO A 107 -19.69 -24.84 7.21
CA PRO A 107 -20.43 -24.98 8.46
C PRO A 107 -21.71 -24.11 8.44
N GLY A 108 -22.82 -24.68 8.94
CA GLY A 108 -24.12 -24.01 8.98
C GLY A 108 -24.10 -22.74 9.83
N ASN A 109 -24.95 -21.76 9.49
CA ASN A 109 -24.88 -20.41 10.02
C ASN A 109 -26.15 -19.95 10.79
N LYS A 110 -25.97 -18.95 11.65
CA LYS A 110 -26.96 -17.91 11.96
C LYS A 110 -26.84 -16.81 10.90
N ALA A 111 -27.74 -16.78 9.92
CA ALA A 111 -27.68 -15.83 8.80
C ALA A 111 -27.36 -14.39 9.24
N GLY A 112 -26.36 -13.77 8.60
CA GLY A 112 -26.08 -12.34 8.75
C GLY A 112 -25.07 -11.92 9.84
N ASP A 113 -24.32 -12.84 10.47
CA ASP A 113 -23.20 -12.46 11.36
C ASP A 113 -21.90 -12.25 10.56
N PRO A 114 -21.45 -11.00 10.32
CA PRO A 114 -20.24 -10.69 9.55
C PRO A 114 -18.96 -10.80 10.38
N ASN A 115 -19.05 -11.17 11.67
CA ASN A 115 -17.93 -11.09 12.60
C ASN A 115 -16.85 -12.15 12.36
N SER A 116 -15.69 -11.87 12.96
CA SER A 116 -14.53 -12.74 13.04
C SER A 116 -14.78 -14.09 13.76
N GLY A 117 -15.99 -14.38 14.21
CA GLY A 117 -16.37 -15.70 14.73
C GLY A 117 -16.97 -16.62 13.67
N ASN A 118 -17.32 -16.12 12.48
CA ASN A 118 -18.09 -16.89 11.52
C ASN A 118 -17.23 -17.91 10.77
N ALA A 119 -17.32 -19.17 11.19
CA ALA A 119 -16.60 -20.29 10.59
C ALA A 119 -16.98 -20.53 9.12
N GLN A 120 -18.20 -20.16 8.70
CA GLN A 120 -18.71 -20.38 7.34
C GLN A 120 -17.84 -19.70 6.29
N TRP A 121 -17.37 -18.48 6.58
CA TRP A 121 -16.62 -17.65 5.63
C TRP A 121 -15.10 -17.82 5.70
N ARG A 122 -14.63 -18.66 6.64
CA ARG A 122 -13.22 -18.94 6.91
C ARG A 122 -12.80 -20.35 6.52
N ASP A 123 -13.73 -21.12 5.98
CA ASP A 123 -13.55 -22.50 5.56
C ASP A 123 -12.84 -22.57 4.21
N ASP A 124 -11.56 -22.20 4.18
CA ASP A 124 -10.74 -22.30 2.97
C ASP A 124 -10.50 -23.78 2.61
N ARG A 125 -10.88 -24.14 1.38
CA ARG A 125 -10.70 -25.48 0.80
C ARG A 125 -9.69 -25.53 -0.33
N THR A 126 -8.84 -24.51 -0.46
CA THR A 126 -7.74 -24.49 -1.44
C THR A 126 -6.85 -25.73 -1.31
N TRP A 127 -6.51 -26.16 -0.09
CA TRP A 127 -5.68 -27.36 0.11
C TRP A 127 -6.35 -28.65 -0.33
N ASP A 128 -7.67 -28.78 -0.12
CA ASP A 128 -8.43 -29.96 -0.54
C ASP A 128 -8.54 -30.01 -2.07
N ALA A 129 -8.66 -28.85 -2.74
CA ALA A 129 -8.60 -28.76 -4.19
C ALA A 129 -7.25 -29.21 -4.75
N LEU A 130 -6.13 -28.75 -4.15
CA LEU A 130 -4.78 -29.17 -4.56
C LEU A 130 -4.54 -30.66 -4.32
N ARG A 131 -5.01 -31.20 -3.19
CA ARG A 131 -4.96 -32.65 -2.91
C ARG A 131 -5.74 -33.43 -3.96
N TYR A 132 -6.96 -33.00 -4.29
CA TYR A 132 -7.80 -33.68 -5.28
C TYR A 132 -7.13 -33.73 -6.65
N ASP A 133 -6.55 -32.62 -7.10
CA ASP A 133 -5.83 -32.55 -8.38
C ASP A 133 -4.58 -33.45 -8.39
N VAL A 134 -3.74 -33.36 -7.36
CA VAL A 134 -2.48 -34.12 -7.28
C VAL A 134 -2.68 -35.62 -7.09
N LEU A 135 -3.68 -36.01 -6.30
CA LEU A 135 -3.92 -37.40 -5.93
C LEU A 135 -4.95 -38.08 -6.84
N TYR A 136 -5.46 -37.40 -7.87
CA TYR A 136 -6.60 -37.84 -8.69
C TYR A 136 -6.51 -39.30 -9.17
N GLU A 137 -5.33 -39.72 -9.63
CA GLU A 137 -5.09 -41.06 -10.17
C GLU A 137 -5.01 -42.14 -9.09
N THR A 138 -4.74 -41.76 -7.84
CA THR A 138 -4.72 -42.67 -6.68
C THR A 138 -6.12 -42.92 -6.11
N LEU A 139 -7.11 -42.13 -6.52
CA LEU A 139 -8.49 -42.24 -6.05
C LEU A 139 -9.23 -43.35 -6.80
N THR A 140 -10.12 -44.05 -6.11
CA THR A 140 -11.10 -44.93 -6.77
C THR A 140 -12.16 -44.10 -7.49
N ALA A 141 -12.92 -44.73 -8.39
CA ALA A 141 -14.04 -44.05 -9.05
C ALA A 141 -15.10 -43.57 -8.06
N ASP A 142 -15.38 -44.36 -7.02
CA ASP A 142 -16.31 -44.02 -5.94
C ASP A 142 -15.80 -42.83 -5.09
N GLU A 143 -14.52 -42.84 -4.71
CA GLU A 143 -13.89 -41.71 -4.01
C GLU A 143 -13.98 -40.42 -4.83
N ARG A 144 -13.69 -40.48 -6.14
CA ARG A 144 -13.84 -39.31 -7.04
C ARG A 144 -15.28 -38.83 -7.15
N ALA A 145 -16.24 -39.74 -7.28
CA ALA A 145 -17.66 -39.37 -7.34
C ALA A 145 -18.10 -38.61 -6.08
N LYS A 146 -17.78 -39.15 -4.90
CA LYS A 146 -18.08 -38.54 -3.60
C LYS A 146 -17.41 -37.19 -3.39
N LEU A 147 -16.15 -37.05 -3.81
CA LEU A 147 -15.43 -35.77 -3.76
C LEU A 147 -16.06 -34.74 -4.71
N ASN A 148 -16.43 -35.13 -5.92
CA ASN A 148 -17.14 -34.25 -6.85
C ASN A 148 -18.51 -33.80 -6.31
N ASP A 149 -19.26 -34.70 -5.66
CA ASP A 149 -20.53 -34.34 -5.01
C ASP A 149 -20.32 -33.36 -3.85
N THR A 150 -19.23 -33.53 -3.09
CA THR A 150 -18.81 -32.58 -2.06
C THR A 150 -18.51 -31.21 -2.67
N ILE A 151 -17.73 -31.16 -3.76
CA ILE A 151 -17.42 -29.92 -4.49
C ILE A 151 -18.70 -29.23 -4.98
N ARG A 152 -19.64 -29.97 -5.56
CA ARG A 152 -20.95 -29.44 -5.96
C ARG A 152 -21.71 -28.85 -4.78
N GLY A 153 -21.67 -29.49 -3.61
CA GLY A 153 -22.25 -28.95 -2.38
C GLY A 153 -21.68 -27.58 -1.98
N TYR A 154 -20.37 -27.38 -2.12
CA TYR A 154 -19.73 -26.07 -1.89
C TYR A 154 -20.14 -25.02 -2.94
N VAL A 155 -20.26 -25.40 -4.22
CA VAL A 155 -20.73 -24.50 -5.28
C VAL A 155 -22.20 -24.10 -5.06
N ASP A 156 -23.06 -25.08 -4.77
CA ASP A 156 -24.47 -24.86 -4.45
C ASP A 156 -24.64 -23.97 -3.22
N TRP A 157 -23.77 -24.14 -2.22
CA TRP A 157 -23.73 -23.26 -1.07
C TRP A 157 -23.40 -21.83 -1.49
N LEU A 158 -22.35 -21.60 -2.30
CA LEU A 158 -21.93 -20.26 -2.70
C LEU A 158 -23.03 -19.51 -3.46
N GLU A 159 -23.72 -20.18 -4.37
CA GLU A 159 -24.83 -19.57 -5.13
C GLU A 159 -26.01 -19.15 -4.25
N LYS A 160 -26.28 -19.92 -3.18
CA LYS A 160 -27.36 -19.63 -2.23
C LYS A 160 -26.93 -18.66 -1.13
N ALA A 161 -25.63 -18.56 -0.88
CA ALA A 161 -25.09 -17.78 0.22
C ALA A 161 -25.31 -16.28 -0.01
N ARG A 162 -26.08 -15.66 0.88
CA ARG A 162 -26.21 -14.20 0.94
C ARG A 162 -25.13 -13.64 1.86
N GLY A 163 -23.93 -13.47 1.33
CA GLY A 163 -22.84 -12.82 2.05
C GLY A 163 -23.13 -11.33 2.30
N PRO A 164 -22.29 -10.63 3.07
CA PRO A 164 -22.47 -9.19 3.35
C PRO A 164 -22.60 -8.32 2.10
N TRP A 165 -21.98 -8.73 0.99
CA TRP A 165 -22.09 -8.11 -0.33
C TRP A 165 -23.46 -8.26 -1.01
N ALA A 166 -24.29 -9.23 -0.58
CA ALA A 166 -25.60 -9.49 -1.17
C ALA A 166 -26.72 -8.63 -0.54
N LYS A 167 -26.41 -7.82 0.48
CA LYS A 167 -27.38 -6.93 1.12
C LYS A 167 -27.56 -5.69 0.25
N GLU A 168 -28.76 -5.53 -0.30
CA GLU A 168 -29.15 -4.38 -1.12
C GLU A 168 -28.78 -3.05 -0.45
N GLY A 169 -28.22 -2.14 -1.23
CA GLY A 169 -27.77 -0.83 -0.75
C GLY A 169 -26.49 -0.83 0.09
N SER A 170 -25.85 -1.98 0.32
CA SER A 170 -24.55 -2.01 1.01
C SER A 170 -23.44 -1.59 0.06
N PRO A 171 -22.59 -0.61 0.42
CA PRO A 171 -21.45 -0.27 -0.41
C PRO A 171 -20.45 -1.42 -0.45
N ARG A 172 -19.63 -1.50 -1.50
CA ARG A 172 -18.47 -2.39 -1.64
C ARG A 172 -17.54 -2.33 -0.44
N THR A 173 -17.47 -1.19 0.25
CA THR A 173 -16.68 -0.97 1.46
C THR A 173 -17.35 -1.48 2.74
N ALA A 174 -18.58 -2.00 2.69
CA ALA A 174 -19.21 -2.71 3.82
C ALA A 174 -18.76 -4.18 3.92
N TRP A 175 -17.91 -4.63 2.99
CA TRP A 175 -17.46 -6.02 2.89
C TRP A 175 -16.01 -6.18 3.38
N LEU A 176 -15.72 -7.27 4.10
CA LEU A 176 -14.40 -7.63 4.63
C LEU A 176 -13.83 -8.88 3.93
N PRO A 177 -13.43 -8.80 2.65
CA PRO A 177 -13.01 -9.98 1.89
C PRO A 177 -11.83 -10.73 2.52
N ASN A 178 -10.98 -10.08 3.33
CA ASN A 178 -9.84 -10.72 3.97
C ASN A 178 -10.25 -11.82 4.94
N MET A 179 -11.45 -11.70 5.53
CA MET A 179 -12.06 -12.66 6.44
C MET A 179 -13.22 -13.42 5.79
N GLN A 180 -13.93 -12.78 4.86
CA GLN A 180 -15.22 -13.25 4.37
C GLN A 180 -15.17 -13.92 2.99
N TRP A 181 -14.08 -13.72 2.24
CA TRP A 181 -13.93 -14.24 0.87
C TRP A 181 -13.03 -15.47 0.76
N THR A 182 -12.46 -15.89 1.88
CA THR A 182 -11.60 -17.07 1.95
C THR A 182 -12.33 -18.33 1.49
N THR A 183 -13.52 -18.63 2.04
CA THR A 183 -14.30 -19.81 1.59
C THR A 183 -14.62 -19.70 0.10
N VAL A 184 -15.00 -18.50 -0.36
CA VAL A 184 -15.40 -18.26 -1.76
C VAL A 184 -14.24 -18.54 -2.71
N THR A 185 -13.05 -18.03 -2.43
CA THR A 185 -11.86 -18.30 -3.25
C THR A 185 -11.45 -19.78 -3.19
N GLY A 186 -11.59 -20.45 -2.04
CA GLY A 186 -11.43 -21.90 -1.96
C GLY A 186 -12.41 -22.68 -2.85
N VAL A 187 -13.69 -22.28 -2.89
CA VAL A 187 -14.72 -22.87 -3.77
C VAL A 187 -14.37 -22.69 -5.26
N HIS A 188 -13.77 -21.55 -5.62
CA HIS A 188 -13.27 -21.33 -6.98
C HIS A 188 -12.19 -22.36 -7.34
N VAL A 189 -11.18 -22.55 -6.48
CA VAL A 189 -10.12 -23.54 -6.74
C VAL A 189 -10.69 -24.97 -6.79
N LEU A 190 -11.66 -25.32 -5.93
CA LEU A 190 -12.37 -26.60 -5.99
C LEU A 190 -13.09 -26.81 -7.34
N ALA A 191 -13.79 -25.79 -7.84
CA ALA A 191 -14.48 -25.86 -9.12
C ALA A 191 -13.49 -26.12 -10.27
N VAL A 192 -12.33 -25.46 -10.28
CA VAL A 192 -11.29 -25.72 -11.29
C VAL A 192 -10.73 -27.13 -11.15
N ALA A 193 -10.41 -27.59 -9.92
CA ALA A 193 -9.91 -28.93 -9.67
C ALA A 193 -10.84 -30.04 -10.20
N SER A 194 -12.16 -29.80 -10.15
CA SER A 194 -13.18 -30.73 -10.69
C SER A 194 -13.19 -30.83 -12.22
N ARG A 195 -12.58 -29.85 -12.91
CA ARG A 195 -12.59 -29.71 -14.38
C ARG A 195 -14.01 -29.63 -14.98
N ASP A 196 -14.98 -29.19 -14.18
CA ASP A 196 -16.36 -29.00 -14.62
C ASP A 196 -16.58 -27.55 -15.06
N GLU A 197 -16.69 -27.34 -16.37
CA GLU A 197 -16.89 -26.00 -16.97
C GLU A 197 -18.16 -25.32 -16.44
N GLN A 198 -19.20 -26.08 -16.13
CA GLN A 198 -20.44 -25.52 -15.61
C GLN A 198 -20.26 -25.04 -14.18
N LEU A 199 -19.57 -25.81 -13.33
CA LEU A 199 -19.25 -25.36 -11.97
C LEU A 199 -18.35 -24.11 -11.99
N ILE A 200 -17.36 -24.05 -12.88
CA ILE A 200 -16.49 -22.88 -13.08
C ILE A 200 -17.33 -21.64 -13.44
N LYS A 201 -18.24 -21.76 -14.43
CA LYS A 201 -19.13 -20.66 -14.83
C LYS A 201 -20.05 -20.22 -13.70
N ARG A 202 -20.57 -21.16 -12.93
CA ARG A 202 -21.45 -20.90 -11.78
C ARG A 202 -20.74 -20.09 -10.69
N VAL A 203 -19.58 -20.54 -10.22
CA VAL A 203 -18.83 -19.82 -9.17
C VAL A 203 -18.32 -18.46 -9.65
N PHE A 204 -17.91 -18.36 -10.91
CA PHE A 204 -17.47 -17.09 -11.51
C PHE A 204 -18.59 -16.04 -11.50
N ASN A 205 -19.82 -16.45 -11.84
CA ASN A 205 -20.99 -15.57 -11.89
C ASN A 205 -21.76 -15.46 -10.58
N ALA A 206 -21.39 -16.21 -9.54
CA ALA A 206 -22.06 -16.15 -8.25
C ALA A 206 -21.96 -14.75 -7.64
N ASN A 207 -22.93 -14.37 -6.80
CA ASN A 207 -22.88 -13.10 -6.09
C ASN A 207 -21.70 -13.10 -5.11
N GLY A 208 -20.82 -12.09 -5.19
CA GLY A 208 -19.53 -12.08 -4.48
C GLY A 208 -18.51 -13.08 -5.02
N GLY A 209 -18.77 -13.74 -6.16
CA GLY A 209 -17.80 -14.54 -6.89
C GLY A 209 -16.75 -13.69 -7.62
N TRP A 210 -15.90 -14.34 -8.41
CA TRP A 210 -14.80 -13.68 -9.13
C TRP A 210 -15.25 -12.46 -9.94
N LYS A 211 -16.30 -12.60 -10.76
CA LYS A 211 -16.80 -11.52 -11.61
C LYS A 211 -17.20 -10.30 -10.77
N TRP A 212 -17.95 -10.52 -9.69
CA TRP A 212 -18.40 -9.44 -8.81
C TRP A 212 -17.22 -8.72 -8.14
N TYR A 213 -16.23 -9.48 -7.68
CA TYR A 213 -15.04 -8.93 -7.02
C TYR A 213 -14.27 -7.96 -7.93
N PHE A 214 -14.02 -8.36 -9.18
CA PHE A 214 -13.31 -7.52 -10.15
C PHE A 214 -14.17 -6.37 -10.72
N ASP A 215 -15.49 -6.55 -10.81
CA ASP A 215 -16.39 -5.53 -11.34
C ASP A 215 -16.70 -4.42 -10.34
N ASN A 216 -16.88 -4.79 -9.07
CA ASN A 216 -17.44 -3.88 -8.07
C ASN A 216 -16.43 -3.57 -6.97
N TYR A 217 -15.69 -4.57 -6.48
CA TYR A 217 -14.85 -4.38 -5.30
C TYR A 217 -13.52 -3.72 -5.61
N LEU A 218 -12.75 -4.24 -6.57
CA LEU A 218 -11.43 -3.67 -6.90
C LEU A 218 -11.55 -2.31 -7.58
N THR A 219 -10.53 -1.47 -7.37
CA THR A 219 -10.36 -0.25 -8.18
C THR A 219 -9.82 -0.57 -9.57
N ARG A 220 -9.89 0.39 -10.48
CA ARG A 220 -9.34 0.28 -11.84
C ARG A 220 -7.85 -0.07 -11.88
N GLU A 221 -7.09 0.39 -10.90
CA GLU A 221 -5.66 0.08 -10.74
C GLU A 221 -5.42 -1.28 -10.07
N GLY A 222 -6.49 -2.01 -9.72
CA GLY A 222 -6.44 -3.29 -9.02
C GLY A 222 -6.27 -3.15 -7.51
N PHE A 223 -6.47 -1.97 -6.92
CA PHE A 223 -6.32 -1.79 -5.49
C PHE A 223 -7.45 -2.46 -4.72
N TYR A 224 -7.06 -3.02 -3.58
CA TYR A 224 -7.94 -3.59 -2.58
C TYR A 224 -8.60 -2.46 -1.76
N MET A 225 -9.89 -2.58 -1.47
CA MET A 225 -10.65 -1.55 -0.75
C MET A 225 -10.55 -1.66 0.77
N GLU A 226 -9.86 -2.68 1.30
CA GLU A 226 -9.32 -2.61 2.66
C GLU A 226 -7.94 -1.95 2.66
N GLU A 227 -7.18 -2.18 3.71
CA GLU A 227 -5.74 -1.91 3.73
C GLU A 227 -5.03 -2.67 2.61
N PHE A 228 -4.09 -2.01 1.96
CA PHE A 228 -3.40 -2.58 0.81
C PHE A 228 -2.75 -3.93 1.11
N GLY A 229 -2.19 -4.13 2.30
CA GLY A 229 -1.55 -5.39 2.67
C GLY A 229 -2.52 -6.57 2.81
N LYS A 230 -3.79 -6.33 3.19
CA LYS A 230 -4.74 -7.39 3.60
C LYS A 230 -5.23 -8.31 2.49
N TYR A 231 -4.99 -7.98 1.22
CA TYR A 231 -5.31 -8.88 0.10
C TYR A 231 -4.53 -10.21 0.14
N TYR A 232 -3.48 -10.30 0.97
CA TYR A 232 -2.71 -11.53 1.23
C TYR A 232 -3.60 -12.73 1.56
N SER A 233 -4.77 -12.50 2.18
CA SER A 233 -5.70 -13.57 2.57
C SER A 233 -6.22 -14.38 1.39
N ASN A 234 -6.27 -13.80 0.19
CA ASN A 234 -7.01 -14.37 -0.95
C ASN A 234 -6.14 -14.58 -2.19
N ILE A 235 -5.07 -13.77 -2.36
CA ILE A 235 -4.28 -13.73 -3.60
C ILE A 235 -3.71 -15.09 -4.00
N GLY A 236 -3.33 -15.95 -3.05
CA GLY A 236 -2.81 -17.29 -3.37
C GLY A 236 -3.83 -18.21 -4.02
N ALA A 237 -5.05 -18.27 -3.48
CA ALA A 237 -6.14 -19.03 -4.08
C ALA A 237 -6.54 -18.45 -5.44
N MET A 238 -6.50 -17.11 -5.58
CA MET A 238 -6.77 -16.45 -6.86
C MET A 238 -5.75 -16.80 -7.94
N LEU A 239 -4.47 -16.93 -7.58
CA LEU A 239 -3.43 -17.35 -8.51
C LEU A 239 -3.61 -18.81 -8.93
N PHE A 240 -3.94 -19.73 -7.99
CA PHE A 240 -4.26 -21.12 -8.36
C PHE A 240 -5.49 -21.25 -9.26
N TRP A 241 -6.54 -20.45 -9.02
CA TRP A 241 -7.69 -20.33 -9.92
C TRP A 241 -7.25 -19.94 -11.33
N CYS A 242 -6.43 -18.88 -11.46
CA CYS A 242 -5.99 -18.39 -12.76
C CYS A 242 -5.09 -19.38 -13.51
N GLU A 243 -4.11 -19.99 -12.84
CA GLU A 243 -3.23 -20.98 -13.45
C GLU A 243 -3.99 -22.22 -13.93
N GLY A 244 -4.91 -22.73 -13.11
CA GLY A 244 -5.72 -23.88 -13.49
C GLY A 244 -6.62 -23.58 -14.69
N LEU A 245 -7.25 -22.41 -14.74
CA LEU A 245 -8.05 -21.98 -15.89
C LEU A 245 -7.22 -21.80 -17.16
N GLU A 246 -6.03 -21.23 -17.06
CA GLU A 246 -5.13 -21.07 -18.21
C GLU A 246 -4.82 -22.43 -18.85
N LYS A 247 -4.48 -23.42 -18.02
CA LYS A 247 -4.19 -24.79 -18.47
C LYS A 247 -5.42 -25.47 -19.07
N LEU A 248 -6.62 -25.22 -18.55
CA LEU A 248 -7.88 -25.68 -19.14
C LEU A 248 -8.30 -24.96 -20.42
N GLY A 249 -7.63 -23.85 -20.79
CA GLY A 249 -8.01 -23.01 -21.93
C GLY A 249 -9.20 -22.08 -21.64
N LEU A 250 -9.45 -21.77 -20.35
CA LEU A 250 -10.56 -20.96 -19.86
C LEU A 250 -10.09 -19.62 -19.29
N SER A 251 -9.04 -19.03 -19.86
CA SER A 251 -8.38 -17.83 -19.35
C SER A 251 -9.32 -16.62 -19.23
N GLN A 252 -10.42 -16.58 -19.99
CA GLN A 252 -11.46 -15.55 -19.90
C GLN A 252 -12.14 -15.44 -18.52
N TYR A 253 -12.05 -16.48 -17.67
CA TYR A 253 -12.56 -16.46 -16.29
C TYR A 253 -11.45 -16.18 -15.25
N GLY A 254 -10.20 -16.09 -15.68
CA GLY A 254 -9.00 -15.90 -14.84
C GLY A 254 -8.19 -14.69 -15.29
N TYR A 255 -6.94 -14.90 -15.72
CA TYR A 255 -6.05 -13.80 -16.16
C TYR A 255 -6.60 -12.95 -17.32
N GLY A 256 -7.40 -13.54 -18.20
CA GLY A 256 -8.01 -12.85 -19.33
C GLY A 256 -9.25 -12.02 -18.97
N TYR A 257 -9.77 -12.14 -17.73
CA TYR A 257 -10.90 -11.33 -17.30
C TYR A 257 -10.47 -9.89 -16.98
N THR A 258 -11.21 -8.92 -17.53
CA THR A 258 -11.11 -7.50 -17.16
C THR A 258 -12.43 -7.07 -16.56
N GLY A 259 -12.41 -6.64 -15.30
CA GLY A 259 -13.61 -6.17 -14.61
C GLY A 259 -14.18 -4.90 -15.25
N LYS A 260 -15.44 -4.59 -14.97
CA LYS A 260 -16.15 -3.41 -15.49
C LYS A 260 -15.37 -2.10 -15.34
N ASN A 261 -14.63 -1.95 -14.24
CA ASN A 261 -13.84 -0.75 -13.95
C ASN A 261 -12.41 -0.81 -14.54
N GLY A 262 -12.05 -1.85 -15.28
CA GLY A 262 -10.72 -2.05 -15.86
C GLY A 262 -9.72 -2.78 -14.95
N ALA A 263 -10.16 -3.31 -13.81
CA ALA A 263 -9.35 -4.13 -12.91
C ALA A 263 -8.98 -5.46 -13.59
N THR A 264 -7.74 -5.91 -13.45
CA THR A 264 -7.26 -7.21 -13.94
C THR A 264 -6.45 -7.92 -12.87
N MET A 265 -6.29 -9.24 -12.99
CA MET A 265 -5.48 -10.01 -12.04
C MET A 265 -4.02 -9.54 -12.01
N GLU A 266 -3.46 -9.15 -13.17
CA GLU A 266 -2.10 -8.58 -13.24
C GLU A 266 -1.99 -7.28 -12.43
N LYS A 267 -2.93 -6.35 -12.62
CA LYS A 267 -2.96 -5.09 -11.86
C LYS A 267 -3.12 -5.34 -10.36
N HIS A 268 -3.99 -6.27 -9.99
CA HIS A 268 -4.20 -6.65 -8.59
C HIS A 268 -2.94 -7.26 -7.96
N LEU A 269 -2.24 -8.15 -8.67
CA LEU A 269 -0.97 -8.73 -8.21
C LEU A 269 0.15 -7.67 -8.10
N LYS A 270 0.19 -6.71 -9.03
CA LYS A 270 1.13 -5.59 -9.00
C LYS A 270 0.79 -4.51 -7.98
N SER A 271 -0.42 -4.52 -7.43
CA SER A 271 -0.95 -3.44 -6.60
C SER A 271 0.00 -3.05 -5.46
N LEU A 272 0.59 -4.06 -4.79
CA LEU A 272 1.53 -3.85 -3.70
C LEU A 272 2.84 -3.19 -4.15
N ILE A 273 3.36 -3.56 -5.33
CA ILE A 273 4.54 -2.93 -5.95
C ILE A 273 4.21 -1.49 -6.33
N ASN A 274 3.03 -1.25 -6.90
CA ASN A 274 2.61 0.08 -7.35
C ASN A 274 2.53 1.11 -6.21
N ILE A 275 2.44 0.67 -4.95
CA ILE A 275 2.44 1.51 -3.75
C ILE A 275 3.73 1.39 -2.93
N GLY A 276 4.80 0.84 -3.52
CA GLY A 276 6.09 0.69 -2.87
C GLY A 276 6.83 2.00 -2.64
N TYR A 277 7.53 2.09 -1.53
CA TYR A 277 8.55 3.11 -1.25
C TYR A 277 9.91 2.66 -1.78
N PRO A 278 10.89 3.58 -1.96
CA PRO A 278 12.25 3.15 -2.27
C PRO A 278 12.80 2.32 -1.11
N LYS A 279 13.84 1.53 -1.38
CA LYS A 279 14.53 0.72 -0.37
C LYS A 279 14.91 1.56 0.84
N LEU A 280 14.72 0.99 2.02
CA LEU A 280 15.15 1.55 3.28
C LEU A 280 16.48 0.95 3.71
N ASN A 281 17.33 1.76 4.31
CA ASN A 281 18.55 1.30 4.96
C ASN A 281 18.16 0.68 6.30
N SER A 282 18.38 -0.62 6.43
CA SER A 282 18.25 -1.34 7.70
C SER A 282 19.64 -1.65 8.26
N ASP A 283 19.77 -1.68 9.58
CA ASP A 283 21.00 -2.11 10.24
C ASP A 283 21.32 -3.60 10.02
N SER A 284 20.36 -4.38 9.52
CA SER A 284 20.54 -5.81 9.22
C SER A 284 21.33 -6.06 7.92
N GLY A 285 21.60 -5.01 7.14
CA GLY A 285 22.28 -5.12 5.84
C GLY A 285 21.40 -5.69 4.73
N MET A 286 20.14 -6.00 5.02
CA MET A 286 19.16 -6.52 4.06
C MET A 286 18.21 -5.42 3.58
N PRO A 287 17.86 -5.39 2.27
CA PRO A 287 16.94 -4.39 1.75
C PRO A 287 15.55 -4.59 2.35
N ASP A 288 15.02 -3.55 2.97
CA ASP A 288 13.60 -3.46 3.31
C ASP A 288 12.92 -2.57 2.26
N ILE A 289 11.90 -3.10 1.58
CA ILE A 289 11.09 -2.34 0.64
C ILE A 289 9.67 -2.34 1.17
N MET A 290 9.27 -1.20 1.75
CA MET A 290 7.94 -1.00 2.31
C MET A 290 6.91 -0.68 1.23
N ALA A 291 5.65 -0.91 1.55
CA ALA A 291 4.51 -0.36 0.84
C ALA A 291 3.79 0.69 1.70
N VAL A 292 3.01 1.55 1.06
CA VAL A 292 2.06 2.45 1.74
C VAL A 292 1.23 1.64 2.73
N THR A 293 1.22 2.08 3.99
CA THR A 293 0.42 1.48 5.05
C THR A 293 -0.68 2.46 5.46
N MET A 294 -1.90 1.98 5.58
CA MET A 294 -3.08 2.72 6.07
C MET A 294 -3.97 1.79 6.88
N GLY A 295 -5.05 2.31 7.48
CA GLY A 295 -6.04 1.52 8.21
C GLY A 295 -5.62 1.02 9.58
N ASP A 296 -6.32 0.00 10.04
CA ASP A 296 -6.25 -0.48 11.41
C ASP A 296 -5.15 -1.52 11.70
N ALA A 297 -4.61 -2.17 10.67
CA ALA A 297 -3.46 -3.04 10.79
C ALA A 297 -2.15 -2.31 10.51
N GLY A 298 -1.09 -2.95 10.97
CA GLY A 298 0.25 -2.40 10.94
C GLY A 298 0.92 -2.48 9.58
N PHE A 299 2.24 -2.35 9.66
CA PHE A 299 3.25 -2.43 8.62
C PHE A 299 2.95 -3.36 7.42
N THR A 300 3.24 -2.88 6.20
CA THR A 300 3.14 -3.65 4.95
C THR A 300 4.47 -3.62 4.17
N MET A 301 4.91 -4.77 3.66
CA MET A 301 6.20 -4.95 2.95
C MET A 301 6.04 -5.56 1.56
N ILE A 302 6.80 -5.05 0.60
CA ILE A 302 7.09 -5.70 -0.69
C ILE A 302 8.22 -6.71 -0.48
N VAL A 303 9.33 -6.26 0.10
CA VAL A 303 10.48 -7.08 0.47
C VAL A 303 10.72 -6.90 1.96
N ASN A 304 10.69 -7.99 2.71
CA ASN A 304 11.03 -8.00 4.12
C ASN A 304 12.40 -8.66 4.28
N GLY A 305 13.41 -7.87 4.62
CA GLY A 305 14.76 -8.35 4.86
C GLY A 305 14.77 -9.42 5.95
N ALA A 306 15.63 -10.43 5.80
CA ALA A 306 15.83 -11.42 6.86
C ALA A 306 16.49 -10.73 8.08
N GLU A 307 15.78 -10.65 9.21
CA GLU A 307 16.34 -10.15 10.47
C GLU A 307 17.31 -11.18 11.07
N GLY A 308 18.61 -10.90 11.04
CA GLY A 308 19.63 -11.53 11.90
C GLY A 308 20.13 -12.94 11.49
N GLY A 309 21.38 -13.01 11.00
CA GLY A 309 22.11 -14.27 10.79
C GLY A 309 21.61 -15.15 9.64
N ASP A 310 22.05 -16.42 9.60
CA ASP A 310 21.56 -17.47 8.68
C ASP A 310 20.05 -17.80 8.83
N ALA A 311 19.32 -17.03 9.66
CA ALA A 311 17.89 -17.17 9.84
C ALA A 311 17.15 -16.97 8.51
N ALA A 312 16.24 -17.91 8.26
CA ALA A 312 15.65 -18.24 6.98
C ALA A 312 15.12 -17.04 6.16
N ALA A 313 15.15 -17.20 4.84
CA ALA A 313 14.46 -16.37 3.87
C ALA A 313 13.01 -16.07 4.30
N THR A 314 12.42 -15.01 3.74
CA THR A 314 11.00 -14.68 3.90
C THR A 314 10.16 -15.96 3.84
N PRO A 315 9.32 -16.26 4.86
CA PRO A 315 8.55 -17.49 4.86
C PRO A 315 7.70 -17.56 3.59
N TRP A 316 7.62 -18.72 2.95
CA TRP A 316 6.76 -18.91 1.78
C TRP A 316 5.29 -18.96 2.15
N TRP A 317 5.01 -19.40 3.38
CA TRP A 317 3.67 -19.49 3.90
C TRP A 317 3.52 -18.87 5.29
N GLY A 318 2.35 -18.32 5.57
CA GLY A 318 2.04 -17.70 6.85
C GLY A 318 0.59 -17.92 7.27
N GLY A 319 0.39 -18.21 8.55
CA GLY A 319 -0.91 -18.24 9.18
C GLY A 319 -1.22 -16.92 9.88
N GLY A 320 -2.31 -16.26 9.47
CA GLY A 320 -2.91 -15.18 10.26
C GLY A 320 -3.72 -15.79 11.41
N ARG A 321 -3.64 -15.20 12.61
CA ARG A 321 -4.46 -15.63 13.79
C ARG A 321 -5.98 -15.58 13.55
N MET A 322 -6.42 -15.02 12.42
CA MET A 322 -7.83 -14.76 12.13
C MET A 322 -8.36 -15.45 10.87
N ASN A 323 -7.55 -16.13 10.04
CA ASN A 323 -8.00 -16.50 8.68
C ASN A 323 -7.60 -17.93 8.24
N GLY A 324 -8.34 -18.96 8.68
CA GLY A 324 -8.29 -20.29 8.05
C GLY A 324 -6.90 -20.95 8.01
N PRO A 325 -6.63 -21.86 7.06
CA PRO A 325 -5.34 -22.54 6.94
C PRO A 325 -4.22 -21.59 6.50
N VAL A 326 -2.99 -22.09 6.57
CA VAL A 326 -1.75 -21.40 6.15
C VAL A 326 -1.86 -20.85 4.72
N ARG A 327 -1.41 -19.61 4.49
CA ARG A 327 -1.58 -18.86 3.22
C ARG A 327 -0.27 -18.60 2.51
N MET A 328 -0.36 -18.49 1.18
CA MET A 328 0.76 -18.11 0.32
C MET A 328 1.22 -16.70 0.65
N LEU A 329 2.53 -16.46 0.76
CA LEU A 329 3.11 -15.13 1.01
C LEU A 329 3.76 -14.53 -0.24
N ASN A 330 4.13 -13.25 -0.15
CA ASN A 330 4.65 -12.41 -1.24
C ASN A 330 5.73 -13.06 -2.11
N ALA A 331 6.68 -13.80 -1.53
CA ALA A 331 7.69 -14.52 -2.32
C ALA A 331 7.06 -15.43 -3.38
N LEU A 332 6.10 -16.27 -2.98
CA LEU A 332 5.42 -17.17 -3.91
C LEU A 332 4.50 -16.43 -4.89
N TRP A 333 3.90 -15.30 -4.49
CA TRP A 333 3.12 -14.46 -5.40
C TRP A 333 3.99 -13.91 -6.52
N TYR A 334 5.19 -13.47 -6.18
CA TYR A 334 6.16 -12.91 -7.13
C TYR A 334 6.79 -14.00 -7.99
N GLU A 335 6.98 -15.22 -7.49
CA GLU A 335 7.40 -16.34 -8.33
C GLU A 335 6.36 -16.66 -9.42
N MET A 336 5.09 -16.79 -9.04
CA MET A 336 4.00 -16.98 -10.02
C MET A 336 3.88 -15.78 -10.96
N GLY A 337 3.96 -14.57 -10.39
CA GLY A 337 3.97 -13.32 -11.15
C GLY A 337 5.11 -13.23 -12.15
N HIS A 338 6.33 -13.61 -11.78
CA HIS A 338 7.50 -13.62 -12.67
C HIS A 338 7.34 -14.65 -13.79
N ARG A 339 6.87 -15.86 -13.46
CA ARG A 339 6.59 -16.90 -14.45
C ARG A 339 5.58 -16.40 -15.50
N ARG A 340 4.52 -15.72 -15.07
CA ARG A 340 3.45 -15.26 -15.97
C ARG A 340 3.77 -13.94 -16.68
N PHE A 341 4.40 -13.01 -15.98
CA PHE A 341 4.69 -11.64 -16.41
C PHE A 341 6.19 -11.35 -16.22
N PRO A 342 7.08 -11.97 -17.00
CA PRO A 342 8.53 -11.91 -16.76
C PRO A 342 9.10 -10.49 -16.80
N ASN A 343 8.47 -9.58 -17.57
CA ASN A 343 8.91 -8.20 -17.72
C ASN A 343 8.31 -7.24 -16.66
N ALA A 344 7.56 -7.75 -15.69
CA ALA A 344 6.92 -6.95 -14.65
C ALA A 344 7.86 -6.55 -13.50
N GLY A 345 9.12 -7.02 -13.50
CA GLY A 345 10.11 -6.73 -12.46
C GLY A 345 9.95 -7.53 -11.17
N TYR A 346 9.18 -8.63 -11.18
CA TYR A 346 9.05 -9.52 -10.01
C TYR A 346 10.38 -10.18 -9.62
N ASP A 347 11.23 -10.50 -10.59
CA ASP A 347 12.57 -11.03 -10.39
C ASP A 347 13.49 -10.07 -9.63
N TYR A 348 13.37 -8.76 -9.86
CA TYR A 348 14.07 -7.76 -9.06
C TYR A 348 13.74 -7.91 -7.57
N PHE A 349 12.45 -7.98 -7.21
CA PHE A 349 12.03 -8.13 -5.81
C PHE A 349 12.40 -9.50 -5.23
N LEU A 350 12.27 -10.57 -6.01
CA LEU A 350 12.71 -11.91 -5.60
C LEU A 350 14.22 -11.94 -5.33
N SER A 351 15.02 -11.25 -6.15
CA SER A 351 16.46 -11.14 -5.95
C SER A 351 16.82 -10.43 -4.65
N ALA A 352 16.01 -9.44 -4.24
CA ALA A 352 16.18 -8.72 -2.98
C ALA A 352 15.78 -9.57 -1.74
N MET A 353 14.97 -10.62 -1.91
CA MET A 353 14.57 -11.55 -0.84
C MET A 353 15.60 -12.68 -0.57
N ARG A 354 16.67 -12.78 -1.37
CA ARG A 354 17.73 -13.79 -1.18
C ARG A 354 18.43 -13.62 0.18
N ARG A 355 19.02 -14.68 0.75
CA ARG A 355 19.81 -14.55 1.98
C ARG A 355 21.07 -13.70 1.74
N PRO A 356 21.62 -13.01 2.76
CA PRO A 356 22.83 -12.20 2.59
C PRO A 356 24.02 -12.98 2.01
N THR A 357 24.12 -14.27 2.36
CA THR A 357 25.21 -15.17 1.93
C THR A 357 24.99 -15.79 0.56
N ASP A 358 23.77 -15.71 -0.01
CA ASP A 358 23.47 -16.29 -1.30
C ASP A 358 23.90 -15.34 -2.44
N GLN A 359 24.72 -15.84 -3.37
CA GLN A 359 25.11 -15.08 -4.58
C GLN A 359 23.97 -14.96 -5.60
N LEU A 360 23.08 -15.95 -5.62
CA LEU A 360 21.91 -16.03 -6.49
C LEU A 360 20.64 -16.10 -5.63
N ALA A 361 19.55 -15.50 -6.10
CA ALA A 361 18.24 -15.81 -5.54
C ALA A 361 17.85 -17.22 -5.95
N LEU A 362 17.37 -18.02 -5.00
CA LEU A 362 16.86 -19.36 -5.25
C LEU A 362 15.33 -19.37 -5.01
N PRO A 363 14.51 -19.13 -6.04
CA PRO A 363 13.06 -19.33 -5.97
C PRO A 363 12.71 -20.73 -5.50
N THR A 364 11.49 -20.93 -5.00
CA THR A 364 11.00 -22.27 -4.74
C THR A 364 10.93 -23.10 -6.02
N LEU A 365 11.04 -24.41 -5.84
CA LEU A 365 10.88 -25.35 -6.93
C LEU A 365 9.42 -25.55 -7.33
N TYR A 366 8.46 -24.99 -6.57
CA TYR A 366 7.03 -25.16 -6.82
C TYR A 366 6.60 -24.65 -8.20
N PHE A 367 7.28 -23.62 -8.74
CA PHE A 367 6.86 -23.00 -10.00
C PHE A 367 7.88 -23.14 -11.14
N GLY A 368 8.87 -24.03 -10.97
CA GLY A 368 9.84 -24.36 -12.03
C GLY A 368 10.80 -23.23 -12.42
N LEU A 369 10.85 -22.12 -11.67
CA LEU A 369 11.76 -21.01 -11.93
C LEU A 369 13.22 -21.42 -11.71
N LYS A 370 14.13 -20.90 -12.53
CA LYS A 370 15.58 -21.07 -12.34
C LYS A 370 16.09 -20.10 -11.27
N SER A 371 17.33 -20.27 -10.84
CA SER A 371 18.01 -19.28 -10.01
C SER A 371 18.06 -17.92 -10.72
N ILE A 372 17.99 -16.85 -9.93
CA ILE A 372 17.95 -15.48 -10.42
C ILE A 372 19.26 -14.81 -10.04
N ASP A 373 19.98 -14.28 -11.04
CA ASP A 373 21.18 -13.47 -10.81
C ASP A 373 20.76 -12.02 -10.49
N PRO A 374 21.02 -11.53 -9.26
CA PRO A 374 20.70 -10.15 -8.88
C PRO A 374 21.39 -9.08 -9.75
N LYS A 375 22.45 -9.44 -10.51
CA LYS A 375 23.11 -8.52 -11.44
C LYS A 375 22.42 -8.43 -12.80
N ALA A 376 21.58 -9.40 -13.14
CA ALA A 376 20.90 -9.48 -14.44
C ALA A 376 19.46 -8.93 -14.41
N VAL A 377 18.86 -8.85 -13.23
CA VAL A 377 17.49 -8.34 -13.07
C VAL A 377 17.41 -6.83 -13.30
N LYS A 378 16.24 -6.36 -13.75
CA LYS A 378 15.96 -4.94 -13.93
C LYS A 378 14.78 -4.56 -13.06
N ALA A 379 14.95 -3.52 -12.26
CA ALA A 379 13.85 -2.97 -11.49
C ALA A 379 12.76 -2.39 -12.42
N PRO A 380 11.47 -2.51 -12.09
CA PRO A 380 10.42 -1.88 -12.87
C PRO A 380 10.40 -0.36 -12.62
N PRO A 381 9.88 0.46 -13.54
CA PRO A 381 9.61 1.87 -13.25
C PRO A 381 8.56 1.99 -12.13
N ALA A 382 8.60 3.11 -11.39
CA ALA A 382 7.72 3.38 -10.28
C ALA A 382 7.04 4.75 -10.45
N PRO A 383 6.06 4.89 -11.35
CA PRO A 383 5.38 6.17 -11.59
C PRO A 383 4.60 6.64 -10.35
N SER A 384 4.45 7.94 -10.17
CA SER A 384 3.51 8.52 -9.20
C SER A 384 2.08 8.15 -9.57
N ILE A 385 1.21 8.06 -8.56
CA ILE A 385 -0.17 7.61 -8.73
C ILE A 385 -1.11 8.53 -7.97
N VAL A 386 -2.22 8.88 -8.59
CA VAL A 386 -3.42 9.42 -7.95
C VAL A 386 -4.55 8.47 -8.30
N SER A 387 -5.08 7.75 -7.32
CA SER A 387 -6.20 6.84 -7.52
C SER A 387 -7.46 7.47 -6.95
N HIS A 388 -8.32 7.94 -7.85
CA HIS A 388 -9.62 8.51 -7.49
C HIS A 388 -10.54 7.45 -6.88
N ASP A 389 -10.56 6.26 -7.48
CA ASP A 389 -11.36 5.13 -7.01
C ASP A 389 -10.93 4.64 -5.62
N ARG A 390 -9.64 4.79 -5.27
CA ARG A 390 -9.08 4.38 -3.96
C ARG A 390 -8.94 5.51 -2.94
N GLY A 391 -9.08 6.77 -3.37
CA GLY A 391 -8.99 7.94 -2.51
C GLY A 391 -7.61 8.21 -1.92
N PHE A 392 -6.53 8.03 -2.69
CA PHE A 392 -5.17 8.35 -2.24
C PHE A 392 -4.24 8.75 -3.39
N ALA A 393 -3.10 9.34 -3.03
CA ALA A 393 -1.98 9.60 -3.93
C ALA A 393 -0.66 9.06 -3.35
N LEU A 394 0.26 8.69 -4.23
CA LEU A 394 1.66 8.41 -3.93
C LEU A 394 2.54 9.16 -4.92
N LEU A 395 3.27 10.14 -4.43
CA LEU A 395 4.19 10.94 -5.22
C LEU A 395 5.60 10.39 -5.07
N ARG A 396 6.34 10.30 -6.17
CA ARG A 396 7.73 9.84 -6.22
C ARG A 396 8.55 10.80 -7.03
N ALA A 397 9.62 11.35 -6.46
CA ALA A 397 10.48 12.28 -7.19
C ALA A 397 11.21 11.58 -8.36
N ASP A 398 11.66 10.33 -8.14
CA ASP A 398 12.13 9.43 -9.20
C ASP A 398 11.02 8.45 -9.60
N GLU A 399 10.73 8.36 -10.89
CA GLU A 399 9.75 7.43 -11.45
C GLU A 399 10.38 6.35 -12.33
N SER A 400 11.71 6.41 -12.49
CA SER A 400 12.49 5.48 -13.29
C SER A 400 12.75 4.16 -12.54
N PRO A 401 13.30 3.13 -13.21
CA PRO A 401 13.82 1.94 -12.52
C PRO A 401 14.78 2.21 -11.36
N ALA A 402 15.53 3.32 -11.40
CA ALA A 402 16.47 3.66 -10.34
C ALA A 402 15.79 4.02 -9.01
N TYR A 403 14.48 4.34 -9.04
CA TYR A 403 13.68 4.68 -7.86
C TYR A 403 13.92 3.73 -6.69
N TRP A 404 13.92 2.42 -6.94
CA TRP A 404 13.94 1.41 -5.90
C TRP A 404 15.21 1.41 -5.05
N ASP A 405 16.33 1.86 -5.60
CA ASP A 405 17.62 2.03 -4.89
C ASP A 405 17.96 3.50 -4.62
N SER A 406 17.09 4.42 -5.05
CA SER A 406 17.32 5.85 -4.96
C SER A 406 17.13 6.39 -3.54
N LYS A 407 17.87 7.45 -3.21
CA LYS A 407 17.67 8.28 -2.01
C LYS A 407 16.55 9.30 -2.19
N LYS A 408 16.05 9.48 -3.40
CA LYS A 408 15.06 10.49 -3.75
C LYS A 408 13.74 10.27 -3.00
N PRO A 409 13.03 11.35 -2.68
CA PRO A 409 11.90 11.28 -1.78
C PRO A 409 10.62 10.70 -2.43
N ALA A 410 9.75 10.15 -1.60
CA ALA A 410 8.41 9.69 -1.95
C ALA A 410 7.42 9.86 -0.79
N VAL A 411 6.18 10.28 -1.07
CA VAL A 411 5.16 10.58 -0.04
C VAL A 411 3.79 10.02 -0.41
N GLY A 412 3.15 9.35 0.54
CA GLY A 412 1.77 8.87 0.45
C GLY A 412 0.79 9.82 1.13
N PHE A 413 -0.35 10.09 0.48
CA PHE A 413 -1.37 11.03 0.94
C PHE A 413 -2.77 10.45 0.80
N GLN A 414 -3.51 10.41 1.91
CA GLN A 414 -4.88 9.91 1.99
C GLN A 414 -5.89 11.04 1.78
N PHE A 415 -6.89 10.83 0.92
CA PHE A 415 -8.01 11.77 0.75
C PHE A 415 -9.11 11.50 1.79
N GLY A 416 -10.25 12.18 1.68
CA GLY A 416 -11.41 12.07 2.59
C GLY A 416 -12.34 10.89 2.30
N MET A 417 -11.81 9.75 1.86
CA MET A 417 -12.60 8.58 1.44
C MET A 417 -12.55 7.47 2.48
N TYR A 418 -13.69 6.82 2.71
CA TYR A 418 -13.80 5.60 3.48
C TYR A 418 -13.17 4.42 2.73
N TYR A 419 -12.56 3.52 3.49
CA TYR A 419 -12.09 2.23 3.04
C TYR A 419 -12.32 1.21 4.16
N VAL A 420 -12.32 -0.08 3.86
CA VAL A 420 -12.56 -1.11 4.88
C VAL A 420 -11.38 -1.13 5.86
N HIS A 421 -11.64 -1.34 7.16
CA HIS A 421 -10.64 -1.13 8.22
C HIS A 421 -10.17 0.33 8.33
N TYR A 422 -11.08 1.25 8.01
CA TYR A 422 -10.89 2.69 8.14
C TYR A 422 -10.39 3.08 9.54
N VAL A 423 -9.45 4.02 9.54
CA VAL A 423 -9.11 4.86 10.68
C VAL A 423 -9.34 6.31 10.29
N HIS A 424 -9.56 7.21 11.25
CA HIS A 424 -9.90 8.60 10.96
C HIS A 424 -8.70 9.42 10.45
N ASP A 425 -8.17 9.09 9.26
CA ASP A 425 -6.93 9.57 8.64
C ASP A 425 -7.12 10.44 7.38
N CYS A 426 -8.33 10.97 7.20
CA CYS A 426 -8.64 11.87 6.09
C CYS A 426 -7.64 13.03 6.01
N PHE A 427 -7.10 13.26 4.81
CA PHE A 427 -6.13 14.31 4.51
C PHE A 427 -4.78 14.17 5.23
N ALA A 428 -4.45 12.99 5.74
CA ALA A 428 -3.17 12.71 6.37
C ALA A 428 -2.08 12.29 5.37
N LEU A 429 -0.82 12.58 5.69
CA LEU A 429 0.32 11.86 5.15
C LEU A 429 0.32 10.48 5.78
N LEU A 430 0.35 9.46 4.93
CA LEU A 430 0.45 8.08 5.36
C LEU A 430 1.90 7.78 5.77
N GLN A 431 2.84 8.02 4.85
CA GLN A 431 4.27 8.03 5.11
C GLN A 431 4.99 9.01 4.20
N TYR A 432 6.20 9.43 4.61
CA TYR A 432 7.15 10.16 3.79
C TYR A 432 8.52 9.48 3.92
N VAL A 433 9.11 9.08 2.80
CA VAL A 433 10.41 8.39 2.74
C VAL A 433 11.38 9.25 1.93
N ALA A 434 12.61 9.40 2.42
CA ALA A 434 13.70 10.08 1.72
C ALA A 434 15.04 9.62 2.33
N GLN A 435 16.14 9.75 1.60
CA GLN A 435 17.48 9.34 2.07
C GLN A 435 17.51 7.87 2.53
N ASN A 436 16.72 7.01 1.86
CA ASN A 436 16.48 5.61 2.24
C ASN A 436 16.03 5.44 3.70
N ARG A 437 15.27 6.41 4.23
CA ARG A 437 14.76 6.41 5.61
C ARG A 437 13.32 6.86 5.65
N MET A 438 12.61 6.37 6.66
CA MET A 438 11.28 6.83 6.99
C MET A 438 11.37 8.21 7.66
N ILE A 439 10.97 9.26 6.95
CA ILE A 439 10.96 10.63 7.47
C ILE A 439 9.71 10.86 8.31
N TYR A 440 8.54 10.51 7.80
CA TYR A 440 7.26 10.55 8.53
C TYR A 440 6.53 9.22 8.45
N ASN A 441 5.96 8.79 9.57
CA ASN A 441 5.24 7.53 9.65
C ASN A 441 4.12 7.61 10.70
N ARG A 442 3.15 6.70 10.60
CA ARG A 442 2.29 6.35 11.72
C ARG A 442 3.12 5.71 12.84
N MET A 443 2.85 6.05 14.09
CA MET A 443 3.62 5.63 15.26
C MET A 443 2.79 5.81 16.52
N GLY A 444 3.25 5.18 17.60
CA GLY A 444 2.61 5.22 18.91
C GLY A 444 1.45 4.23 19.06
N ALA A 445 1.25 3.77 20.28
CA ALA A 445 0.20 2.85 20.66
C ALA A 445 -0.29 3.19 22.08
N THR A 446 -1.60 3.14 22.32
CA THR A 446 -2.14 3.32 23.67
C THR A 446 -2.49 1.97 24.30
N GLN A 447 -2.90 0.96 23.52
CA GLN A 447 -3.10 -0.45 23.89
C GLN A 447 -2.93 -1.38 22.66
N GLY A 448 -2.68 -2.68 22.86
CA GLY A 448 -2.52 -3.66 21.75
C GLY A 448 -3.82 -3.98 20.97
N ASN A 449 -3.70 -4.66 19.82
CA ASN A 449 -4.74 -4.99 18.81
C ASN A 449 -5.05 -3.87 17.79
N TYR A 450 -6.06 -4.08 16.93
CA TYR A 450 -6.49 -3.18 15.84
C TYR A 450 -6.64 -1.72 16.26
N ALA A 451 -6.39 -0.79 15.34
CA ALA A 451 -6.51 0.64 15.64
C ALA A 451 -7.96 1.10 15.86
N GLY A 452 -8.96 0.41 15.31
CA GLY A 452 -10.37 0.83 15.43
C GLY A 452 -10.78 1.09 16.88
N GLY A 453 -11.21 2.32 17.19
CA GLY A 453 -11.56 2.74 18.55
C GLY A 453 -10.39 3.20 19.44
N ASP A 454 -9.14 3.03 19.01
CA ASP A 454 -7.95 3.56 19.71
C ASP A 454 -7.92 5.09 19.64
N ALA A 455 -7.83 5.77 20.78
CA ALA A 455 -7.87 7.23 20.86
C ALA A 455 -6.72 7.93 20.11
N TRP A 456 -5.61 7.21 19.86
CA TRP A 456 -4.44 7.72 19.15
C TRP A 456 -4.38 7.22 17.70
N ARG A 457 -4.47 5.90 17.51
CA ARG A 457 -4.27 5.25 16.20
C ARG A 457 -5.49 5.33 15.29
N ASP A 458 -6.69 5.49 15.83
CA ASP A 458 -7.92 5.80 15.08
C ASP A 458 -8.23 7.30 15.11
N HIS A 459 -7.25 8.08 14.68
CA HIS A 459 -7.29 9.54 14.61
C HIS A 459 -6.12 10.04 13.76
N VAL A 460 -6.32 11.10 12.95
CA VAL A 460 -5.27 11.83 12.19
C VAL A 460 -3.98 12.02 13.00
N ARG A 461 -4.11 12.21 14.32
CA ARG A 461 -3.01 12.39 15.27
C ARG A 461 -1.99 11.26 15.27
N GLY A 462 -2.41 10.02 15.01
CA GLY A 462 -1.55 8.84 14.96
C GLY A 462 -0.92 8.57 13.59
N HIS A 463 -1.06 9.48 12.61
CA HIS A 463 -0.52 9.36 11.25
C HIS A 463 0.67 10.28 11.01
N GLY A 464 1.36 10.09 9.87
CA GLY A 464 2.62 10.76 9.55
C GLY A 464 2.53 12.29 9.53
N GLY A 465 1.36 12.86 9.23
CA GLY A 465 1.09 14.29 9.42
C GLY A 465 -0.24 14.74 8.85
N GLY A 466 -0.80 15.84 9.34
CA GLY A 466 -2.12 16.31 8.95
C GLY A 466 -2.55 17.54 9.74
N VAL A 467 -3.84 17.85 9.69
CA VAL A 467 -4.46 18.90 10.52
C VAL A 467 -5.58 18.28 11.33
N VAL A 468 -5.67 18.69 12.59
CA VAL A 468 -6.83 18.41 13.45
C VAL A 468 -7.55 19.71 13.75
N VAL A 469 -8.89 19.68 13.67
CA VAL A 469 -9.75 20.84 14.01
C VAL A 469 -10.45 20.58 15.33
N ASP A 470 -10.30 21.48 16.30
CA ASP A 470 -10.90 21.43 17.65
C ASP A 470 -10.73 20.09 18.39
N GLY A 471 -9.64 19.38 18.09
CA GLY A 471 -9.39 18.05 18.63
C GLY A 471 -10.36 16.95 18.18
N LEU A 472 -11.15 17.19 17.14
CA LEU A 472 -12.13 16.24 16.61
C LEU A 472 -11.48 15.15 15.75
N LYS A 473 -12.17 14.01 15.64
CA LYS A 473 -11.86 12.98 14.64
C LYS A 473 -12.34 13.40 13.26
N ALA A 474 -11.50 13.20 12.24
CA ALA A 474 -11.81 13.50 10.85
C ALA A 474 -12.82 12.51 10.28
N LYS A 475 -13.90 12.98 9.66
CA LYS A 475 -14.89 12.12 9.00
C LYS A 475 -14.57 11.99 7.51
N PHE A 476 -14.76 10.79 6.97
CA PHE A 476 -14.81 10.63 5.52
C PHE A 476 -16.07 11.31 4.97
N ILE A 477 -16.01 11.74 3.71
CA ILE A 477 -17.13 12.35 2.98
C ILE A 477 -17.59 11.50 1.79
N ASP A 478 -16.79 10.52 1.41
CA ASP A 478 -17.12 9.53 0.39
C ASP A 478 -17.04 8.12 0.96
N ASN A 479 -18.01 7.26 0.64
CA ASN A 479 -18.06 5.87 1.12
C ASN A 479 -17.25 4.88 0.24
N GLY A 480 -16.67 5.38 -0.85
CA GLY A 480 -15.87 4.62 -1.80
C GLY A 480 -16.64 4.00 -2.97
N GLU A 481 -17.97 4.07 -3.06
CA GLU A 481 -18.73 3.54 -4.22
C GLU A 481 -18.36 4.23 -5.52
N GLU A 482 -18.36 5.56 -5.50
CA GLU A 482 -18.05 6.41 -6.65
C GLU A 482 -16.64 6.99 -6.54
N GLY A 483 -15.77 6.33 -5.77
CA GLY A 483 -14.46 6.84 -5.39
C GLY A 483 -14.59 8.12 -4.55
N VAL A 484 -13.99 9.20 -5.03
CA VAL A 484 -13.86 10.50 -4.35
C VAL A 484 -14.75 11.58 -4.98
N ALA A 485 -16.03 11.28 -5.13
CA ALA A 485 -17.01 12.14 -5.81
C ALA A 485 -17.18 13.51 -5.15
N ASN A 486 -17.01 13.61 -3.82
CA ASN A 486 -17.15 14.86 -3.08
C ASN A 486 -15.82 15.62 -2.90
N HIS A 487 -14.79 15.26 -3.67
CA HIS A 487 -13.50 15.93 -3.68
C HIS A 487 -13.28 16.70 -4.98
N ARG A 488 -12.53 17.82 -4.88
CA ARG A 488 -11.81 18.35 -6.05
C ARG A 488 -10.35 17.92 -5.95
N ILE A 489 -9.91 17.11 -6.90
CA ILE A 489 -8.54 16.62 -6.98
C ILE A 489 -7.86 17.24 -8.18
N ARG A 490 -6.63 17.71 -7.97
CA ARG A 490 -5.74 18.26 -9.01
C ARG A 490 -4.40 17.57 -8.89
N HIS A 491 -3.76 17.26 -10.01
CA HIS A 491 -2.42 16.72 -10.00
C HIS A 491 -1.71 17.02 -11.31
N GLU A 492 -0.38 17.11 -11.25
CA GLU A 492 0.49 17.27 -12.41
C GLU A 492 1.84 16.60 -12.09
N PHE A 493 2.29 15.71 -12.96
CA PHE A 493 3.56 15.00 -12.79
C PHE A 493 4.53 15.43 -13.89
N ALA A 494 5.58 16.14 -13.50
CA ALA A 494 6.66 16.57 -14.38
C ALA A 494 7.99 15.98 -13.90
N PRO A 495 9.05 15.92 -14.73
CA PRO A 495 10.35 15.41 -14.29
C PRO A 495 10.94 16.16 -13.09
N GLU A 496 10.70 17.48 -12.99
CA GLU A 496 11.27 18.34 -11.93
C GLU A 496 10.44 18.37 -10.64
N PHE A 497 9.15 18.02 -10.71
CA PHE A 497 8.27 18.02 -9.53
C PHE A 497 7.03 17.14 -9.74
N LYS A 498 6.44 16.69 -8.63
CA LYS A 498 5.11 16.07 -8.59
C LYS A 498 4.17 16.92 -7.76
N PHE A 499 3.03 17.28 -8.32
CA PHE A 499 1.99 18.03 -7.64
C PHE A 499 0.75 17.18 -7.44
N THR A 500 0.14 17.29 -6.27
CA THR A 500 -1.24 16.85 -6.03
C THR A 500 -1.90 17.78 -5.02
N ALA A 501 -3.19 18.03 -5.20
CA ALA A 501 -4.04 18.72 -4.23
C ALA A 501 -5.40 18.04 -4.12
N ALA A 502 -5.93 17.98 -2.91
CA ALA A 502 -7.30 17.54 -2.65
C ALA A 502 -8.02 18.62 -1.83
N ARG A 503 -9.22 18.98 -2.27
CA ARG A 503 -10.14 19.89 -1.58
C ARG A 503 -11.42 19.17 -1.22
N ALA A 504 -11.93 19.42 -0.03
CA ALA A 504 -13.14 18.83 0.49
C ALA A 504 -13.81 19.74 1.53
N LYS A 505 -15.13 19.57 1.69
CA LYS A 505 -15.91 20.15 2.80
C LYS A 505 -16.58 19.03 3.57
N GLY A 506 -16.68 19.16 4.89
CA GLY A 506 -17.43 18.22 5.74
C GLY A 506 -16.59 17.15 6.44
N ILE A 507 -15.26 17.15 6.24
CA ILE A 507 -14.34 16.31 7.03
C ILE A 507 -14.40 16.71 8.51
N TYR A 508 -14.47 18.01 8.76
CA TYR A 508 -14.80 18.61 10.05
C TYR A 508 -16.06 19.47 9.91
N PRO A 509 -16.88 19.61 10.96
CA PRO A 509 -18.10 20.42 10.91
C PRO A 509 -17.79 21.85 10.51
N ASP A 510 -18.53 22.41 9.55
CA ASP A 510 -18.41 23.79 9.04
C ASP A 510 -17.03 24.17 8.47
N VAL A 511 -16.13 23.21 8.24
CA VAL A 511 -14.80 23.46 7.68
C VAL A 511 -14.73 22.99 6.24
N GLU A 512 -14.27 23.89 5.38
CA GLU A 512 -13.72 23.55 4.08
C GLU A 512 -12.20 23.53 4.18
N GLN A 513 -11.56 22.62 3.45
CA GLN A 513 -10.12 22.48 3.50
C GLN A 513 -9.54 22.03 2.16
N GLU A 514 -8.31 22.46 1.90
CA GLU A 514 -7.51 21.99 0.78
C GLU A 514 -6.08 21.71 1.24
N ARG A 515 -5.56 20.52 0.92
CA ARG A 515 -4.15 20.21 1.10
C ARG A 515 -3.51 20.02 -0.27
N ALA A 516 -2.43 20.76 -0.52
CA ALA A 516 -1.68 20.75 -1.75
C ALA A 516 -0.21 20.46 -1.46
N MET A 517 0.38 19.55 -2.21
CA MET A 517 1.77 19.15 -2.06
C MET A 517 2.54 19.28 -3.37
N VAL A 518 3.79 19.72 -3.27
CA VAL A 518 4.77 19.69 -4.35
C VAL A 518 5.99 18.92 -3.87
N LEU A 519 6.28 17.79 -4.51
CA LEU A 519 7.45 16.97 -4.24
C LEU A 519 8.52 17.21 -5.31
N THR A 520 9.74 17.55 -4.89
CA THR A 520 10.93 17.66 -5.75
C THR A 520 11.96 16.60 -5.34
N ASP A 521 13.12 16.56 -6.00
CA ASP A 521 14.24 15.72 -5.55
C ASP A 521 14.76 16.16 -4.16
N GLU A 522 14.60 17.44 -3.82
CA GLU A 522 15.23 18.07 -2.67
C GLU A 522 14.30 18.19 -1.45
N TYR A 523 12.98 18.32 -1.66
CA TYR A 523 12.05 18.62 -0.58
C TYR A 523 10.61 18.20 -0.87
N LEU A 524 9.80 18.19 0.19
CA LEU A 524 8.34 18.20 0.11
C LEU A 524 7.84 19.57 0.58
N PHE A 525 7.12 20.27 -0.29
CA PHE A 525 6.36 21.46 0.05
C PHE A 525 4.91 21.07 0.34
N ASP A 526 4.36 21.47 1.49
CA ASP A 526 3.03 21.12 1.99
C ASP A 526 2.25 22.39 2.37
N ALA A 527 1.18 22.69 1.65
CA ALA A 527 0.29 23.81 1.91
C ALA A 527 -1.11 23.29 2.27
N PHE A 528 -1.57 23.62 3.48
CA PHE A 528 -2.86 23.23 4.02
C PHE A 528 -3.71 24.47 4.31
N PHE A 529 -4.72 24.71 3.49
CA PHE A 529 -5.67 25.81 3.60
C PHE A 529 -6.93 25.35 4.30
N LEU A 530 -7.43 26.15 5.24
CA LEU A 530 -8.60 25.86 6.07
C LEU A 530 -9.50 27.10 6.14
N TRP A 531 -10.81 26.89 6.02
CA TRP A 531 -11.81 27.95 6.08
C TRP A 531 -13.01 27.54 6.93
N SER A 532 -13.48 28.47 7.76
CA SER A 532 -14.65 28.35 8.63
C SER A 532 -15.22 29.74 8.88
N ASP A 533 -16.54 29.85 9.00
CA ASP A 533 -17.22 31.12 9.30
C ASP A 533 -17.00 31.61 10.75
N LYS A 534 -16.50 30.73 11.61
CA LYS A 534 -16.17 31.00 13.01
C LYS A 534 -14.73 30.60 13.33
N PRO A 535 -14.07 31.24 14.32
CA PRO A 535 -12.76 30.80 14.79
C PRO A 535 -12.75 29.34 15.22
N ARG A 536 -11.74 28.59 14.78
CA ARG A 536 -11.47 27.19 15.16
C ARG A 536 -10.05 27.04 15.66
N VAL A 537 -9.79 26.00 16.43
CA VAL A 537 -8.43 25.60 16.80
C VAL A 537 -7.91 24.63 15.75
N TYR A 538 -6.82 25.00 15.07
CA TYR A 538 -6.18 24.17 14.06
C TYR A 538 -4.83 23.67 14.56
N ASP A 539 -4.65 22.36 14.55
CA ASP A 539 -3.40 21.67 14.91
C ASP A 539 -2.81 20.99 13.68
N TRP A 540 -1.92 21.70 12.98
CA TRP A 540 -1.08 21.05 11.97
C TRP A 540 0.02 20.25 12.67
N HIS A 541 0.35 19.07 12.15
CA HIS A 541 1.40 18.25 12.75
C HIS A 541 2.12 17.35 11.75
N VAL A 542 3.33 16.94 12.15
CA VAL A 542 4.08 15.83 11.56
C VAL A 542 4.59 14.89 12.65
N MET A 543 4.82 13.64 12.28
CA MET A 543 5.27 12.59 13.18
C MET A 543 6.42 11.81 12.56
N SER A 544 7.58 11.82 13.22
CA SER A 544 8.84 11.33 12.67
C SER A 544 9.52 10.34 13.62
N PRO A 545 10.06 9.21 13.13
CA PRO A 545 10.94 8.33 13.91
C PRO A 545 12.32 9.00 14.11
N ALA A 546 12.29 10.11 14.85
CA ALA A 546 13.38 11.05 15.09
C ALA A 546 13.29 11.53 16.55
N SER A 547 14.28 12.32 16.95
CA SER A 547 14.20 13.17 18.14
C SER A 547 14.21 14.64 17.72
N LEU A 548 13.70 15.51 18.59
CA LEU A 548 14.01 16.93 18.47
C LEU A 548 15.52 17.12 18.61
N ASP A 549 16.15 17.88 17.72
CA ASP A 549 17.59 18.13 17.77
C ASP A 549 17.96 18.80 19.11
N PRO A 550 18.91 18.25 19.90
CA PRO A 550 19.32 18.83 21.19
C PRO A 550 19.85 20.27 21.10
N ALA A 551 20.31 20.71 19.92
CA ALA A 551 20.75 22.07 19.69
C ALA A 551 19.60 23.09 19.59
N GLU A 552 18.35 22.62 19.49
CA GLU A 552 17.16 23.46 19.42
C GLU A 552 16.96 24.28 20.70
N LYS A 553 16.88 25.61 20.53
CA LYS A 553 16.70 26.57 21.64
C LYS A 553 15.27 27.09 21.71
N GLY A 554 14.88 27.53 22.91
CA GLY A 554 13.59 28.20 23.16
C GLY A 554 12.42 27.27 23.45
N TRP A 555 12.67 25.97 23.60
CA TRP A 555 11.68 25.00 24.05
C TRP A 555 11.58 25.01 25.58
N ALA A 556 10.37 25.17 26.09
CA ALA A 556 10.05 25.17 27.51
C ALA A 556 9.12 24.01 27.85
N THR A 557 9.29 23.39 29.02
CA THR A 557 8.38 22.34 29.50
C THR A 557 7.05 22.96 29.89
N ALA A 558 5.97 22.17 29.83
CA ALA A 558 4.62 22.66 30.14
C ALA A 558 4.47 23.36 31.50
N VAL A 559 5.31 23.02 32.49
CA VAL A 559 5.32 23.63 33.84
C VAL A 559 5.84 25.07 33.82
N SER A 560 6.71 25.40 32.86
CA SER A 560 7.37 26.70 32.72
C SER A 560 6.70 27.66 31.72
N LEU A 561 5.61 27.22 31.06
CA LEU A 561 4.88 28.03 30.09
C LEU A 561 3.91 28.99 30.79
N ASN A 562 3.67 30.17 30.19
CA ASN A 562 2.59 31.06 30.63
C ASN A 562 1.21 30.38 30.45
N ASN A 563 0.19 30.83 31.19
CA ASN A 563 -1.12 30.15 31.23
C ASN A 563 -1.75 29.95 29.84
N LYS A 564 -1.67 30.94 28.93
CA LYS A 564 -2.23 30.86 27.56
C LYS A 564 -1.60 29.73 26.74
N ILE A 565 -0.27 29.64 26.75
CA ILE A 565 0.48 28.62 25.99
C ILE A 565 0.38 27.26 26.70
N ARG A 566 0.37 27.27 28.04
CA ARG A 566 0.24 26.07 28.86
C ARG A 566 -1.09 25.37 28.64
N GLU A 567 -2.21 26.09 28.62
CA GLU A 567 -3.52 25.53 28.30
C GLU A 567 -3.55 24.93 26.89
N GLN A 568 -3.02 25.65 25.90
CA GLN A 568 -2.90 25.14 24.53
C GLN A 568 -1.96 23.95 24.37
N ALA A 569 -0.96 23.78 25.23
CA ALA A 569 -0.03 22.64 25.19
C ALA A 569 -0.54 21.42 25.99
N LEU A 570 -1.25 21.66 27.11
CA LEU A 570 -1.76 20.61 28.01
C LEU A 570 -3.11 20.03 27.56
N ASP A 571 -3.90 20.77 26.78
CA ASP A 571 -5.19 20.29 26.22
C ASP A 571 -4.99 19.43 24.94
N LYS A 572 -3.73 19.25 24.50
CA LYS A 572 -3.38 18.39 23.37
C LYS A 572 -3.26 16.94 23.83
N PRO A 573 -3.65 15.95 23.00
CA PRO A 573 -3.76 14.54 23.36
C PRO A 573 -2.42 13.94 23.80
N HIS A 574 -2.43 13.25 24.95
CA HIS A 574 -1.49 12.20 25.45
C HIS A 574 -0.03 12.21 24.96
N LEU A 575 0.56 13.37 24.67
CA LEU A 575 1.99 13.47 24.38
C LEU A 575 2.75 13.25 25.67
N GLN A 576 3.79 12.43 25.59
CA GLN A 576 4.71 12.25 26.69
C GLN A 576 5.75 13.37 26.65
N ALA A 577 5.99 13.98 27.81
CA ALA A 577 6.93 15.08 28.01
C ALA A 577 6.76 16.24 27.00
N PRO A 578 5.57 16.87 26.91
CA PRO A 578 5.35 17.96 25.98
C PRO A 578 6.21 19.18 26.31
N GLN A 579 6.82 19.74 25.28
CA GLN A 579 7.54 21.01 25.27
C GLN A 579 6.87 21.95 24.28
N ALA A 580 6.93 23.26 24.54
CA ALA A 580 6.36 24.25 23.64
C ALA A 580 7.32 25.44 23.39
N LYS A 581 7.08 26.12 22.28
CA LYS A 581 7.82 27.30 21.83
C LYS A 581 6.85 28.25 21.14
N ASP A 582 6.73 29.47 21.66
CA ASP A 582 5.95 30.53 21.02
C ASP A 582 6.77 31.13 19.87
N VAL A 583 6.20 31.13 18.67
CA VAL A 583 6.83 31.72 17.47
C VAL A 583 6.05 32.94 16.98
N ALA A 584 4.96 33.30 17.66
CA ALA A 584 4.05 34.39 17.31
C ALA A 584 3.67 34.34 15.82
N ASP A 585 4.02 35.37 15.05
CA ASP A 585 3.78 35.52 13.62
C ASP A 585 5.03 35.31 12.75
N LYS A 586 6.13 34.84 13.34
CA LYS A 586 7.42 34.72 12.65
C LYS A 586 7.56 33.38 11.93
N PRO A 587 8.23 33.35 10.76
CA PRO A 587 8.70 32.09 10.17
C PRO A 587 9.57 31.33 11.18
N TRP A 588 9.51 30.01 11.11
CA TRP A 588 10.25 29.15 12.03
C TRP A 588 10.84 27.93 11.33
N VAL A 589 11.86 27.37 11.98
CA VAL A 589 12.57 26.16 11.56
C VAL A 589 12.74 25.26 12.77
N VAL A 590 12.52 23.96 12.59
CA VAL A 590 12.77 22.91 13.57
C VAL A 590 13.52 21.76 12.90
N SER A 591 14.65 21.37 13.49
CA SER A 591 15.43 20.20 13.09
C SER A 591 14.94 18.95 13.83
N LEU A 592 14.61 17.90 13.08
CA LEU A 592 14.30 16.57 13.62
C LEU A 592 15.44 15.62 13.24
N ASP A 593 16.19 15.18 14.26
CA ASP A 593 17.39 14.38 14.09
C ASP A 593 17.08 12.88 14.12
N GLN A 594 17.49 12.19 13.06
CA GLN A 594 17.44 10.75 12.92
C GLN A 594 18.83 10.11 12.96
N SER A 595 19.88 10.91 13.20
CA SER A 595 21.26 10.46 13.14
C SER A 595 21.49 9.27 14.08
N SER A 596 22.33 8.35 13.62
CA SER A 596 22.90 7.26 14.41
C SER A 596 24.42 7.38 14.38
N GLU A 597 25.13 6.54 15.13
CA GLU A 597 26.60 6.48 15.08
C GLU A 597 27.14 6.28 13.65
N LYS A 598 26.38 5.59 12.79
CA LYS A 598 26.79 5.21 11.44
C LYS A 598 26.36 6.18 10.34
N GLN A 599 25.35 7.01 10.58
CA GLN A 599 24.79 7.86 9.53
C GLN A 599 24.16 9.11 10.14
N LYS A 600 24.52 10.28 9.61
CA LYS A 600 23.86 11.54 9.92
C LYS A 600 22.67 11.72 8.98
N ALA A 601 21.47 11.88 9.54
CA ALA A 601 20.27 12.08 8.75
C ALA A 601 19.20 12.81 9.57
N GLY A 602 18.33 13.54 8.91
CA GLY A 602 17.22 14.22 9.56
C GLY A 602 16.29 14.90 8.57
N VAL A 603 15.36 15.67 9.10
CA VAL A 603 14.51 16.58 8.33
C VAL A 603 14.46 17.95 8.99
N LEU A 604 14.71 18.99 8.21
CA LEU A 604 14.41 20.36 8.62
C LEU A 604 12.99 20.69 8.19
N VAL A 605 12.15 21.01 9.17
CA VAL A 605 10.79 21.50 8.96
C VAL A 605 10.81 23.01 9.07
N ARG A 606 10.52 23.69 7.96
CA ARG A 606 10.37 25.15 7.93
C ARG A 606 8.90 25.49 7.69
N MET A 607 8.39 26.53 8.31
CA MET A 607 7.05 27.02 8.02
C MET A 607 7.04 28.54 7.96
N LEU A 608 6.24 29.06 7.03
CA LEU A 608 5.96 30.49 6.97
C LEU A 608 5.20 30.94 8.21
N GLY A 609 5.53 32.14 8.70
CA GLY A 609 4.90 32.72 9.88
C GLY A 609 3.42 33.08 9.66
N ASP A 610 2.62 32.89 10.70
CA ASP A 610 1.22 33.32 10.77
C ASP A 610 0.88 33.59 12.23
N LYS A 611 -0.03 34.53 12.48
CA LYS A 611 -0.30 35.09 13.81
C LYS A 611 -0.71 34.01 14.82
N ASP A 612 -0.35 34.26 16.08
CA ASP A 612 -0.72 33.43 17.23
C ASP A 612 -0.36 31.94 17.06
N THR A 613 0.76 31.64 16.39
CA THR A 613 1.24 30.26 16.23
C THR A 613 2.08 29.83 17.43
N VAL A 614 1.70 28.71 18.03
CA VAL A 614 2.46 28.01 19.07
C VAL A 614 2.95 26.68 18.54
N LEU A 615 4.24 26.38 18.78
CA LEU A 615 4.81 25.07 18.49
C LEU A 615 4.76 24.18 19.73
N VAL A 616 4.41 22.91 19.52
CA VAL A 616 4.44 21.88 20.56
C VAL A 616 5.21 20.67 20.03
N ALA A 617 6.10 20.11 20.83
CA ALA A 617 6.81 18.88 20.53
C ALA A 617 6.67 17.89 21.69
N GLY A 618 6.62 16.60 21.40
CA GLY A 618 6.58 15.57 22.43
C GLY A 618 6.70 14.17 21.85
N THR A 619 6.78 13.17 22.73
CA THR A 619 6.90 11.77 22.34
C THR A 619 5.50 11.16 22.16
N PRO A 620 5.21 10.44 21.06
CA PRO A 620 3.96 9.70 20.89
C PRO A 620 3.73 8.68 22.02
N PRO A 621 2.46 8.38 22.38
CA PRO A 621 2.15 7.40 23.42
C PRO A 621 2.66 6.00 23.03
N GLY A 622 3.07 5.21 24.02
CA GLY A 622 3.54 3.84 23.81
C GLY A 622 4.85 3.73 23.06
N ILE A 623 5.62 4.81 22.95
CA ILE A 623 7.04 4.78 22.57
C ILE A 623 7.84 5.01 23.85
N SER A 624 8.25 3.93 24.51
CA SER A 624 9.27 4.01 25.55
C SER A 624 10.62 4.20 24.86
N GLY A 625 11.39 5.21 25.28
CA GLY A 625 12.75 5.47 24.81
C GLY A 625 13.75 4.30 24.99
N THR A 626 13.30 3.15 25.49
CA THR A 626 14.06 1.95 25.83
C THR A 626 14.04 0.85 24.76
N GLY A 627 13.39 1.05 23.60
CA GLY A 627 13.56 0.16 22.44
C GLY A 627 12.73 -1.12 22.38
N ASP A 628 11.85 -1.38 23.36
CA ASP A 628 11.11 -2.65 23.45
C ASP A 628 9.67 -2.64 22.93
N ASN A 629 9.24 -1.61 22.19
CA ASN A 629 7.88 -1.63 21.62
C ASN A 629 7.79 -2.53 20.38
N ALA A 630 7.43 -3.78 20.64
CA ALA A 630 7.31 -4.93 19.75
C ALA A 630 6.26 -4.83 18.61
N GLY A 631 5.93 -3.64 18.12
CA GLY A 631 5.02 -3.43 16.99
C GLY A 631 5.71 -3.22 15.64
N PHE A 632 6.97 -2.77 15.64
CA PHE A 632 7.77 -2.52 14.44
C PHE A 632 8.98 -3.45 14.46
N LYS A 633 8.88 -4.59 13.76
CA LYS A 633 10.02 -5.44 13.39
C LYS A 633 10.28 -5.19 11.90
N GLY A 634 11.47 -4.73 11.54
CA GLY A 634 11.83 -4.26 10.20
C GLY A 634 12.19 -2.77 10.13
N ALA A 635 13.21 -2.43 9.31
CA ALA A 635 13.87 -1.14 9.07
C ALA A 635 13.63 -0.03 10.10
N ALA A 636 14.55 0.03 11.07
CA ALA A 636 14.67 1.08 12.07
C ALA A 636 13.42 1.23 12.95
N ALA A 637 13.21 0.23 13.82
CA ALA A 637 12.64 0.50 15.14
C ALA A 637 13.56 1.47 15.88
N SER A 638 13.50 2.76 15.54
CA SER A 638 14.07 3.75 16.44
C SER A 638 13.24 3.68 17.71
N SER A 639 13.88 3.44 18.84
CA SER A 639 13.33 3.73 20.18
C SER A 639 12.90 5.19 20.36
N ARG A 640 13.11 6.02 19.33
CA ARG A 640 12.79 7.44 19.23
C ARG A 640 11.52 7.65 18.43
N GLY A 641 10.74 8.64 18.83
CA GLY A 641 9.63 9.17 18.06
C GLY A 641 9.30 10.57 18.56
N VAL A 642 9.12 11.50 17.64
CA VAL A 642 8.74 12.87 17.95
C VAL A 642 7.54 13.27 17.12
N LYS A 643 6.59 13.94 17.78
CA LYS A 643 5.50 14.64 17.13
C LYS A 643 5.74 16.13 17.29
N LEU A 644 5.75 16.84 16.17
CA LEU A 644 5.82 18.30 16.11
C LEU A 644 4.46 18.84 15.67
N LEU A 645 3.94 19.83 16.37
CA LEU A 645 2.67 20.48 16.10
C LEU A 645 2.88 21.99 15.97
N ALA A 646 2.09 22.61 15.09
CA ALA A 646 1.85 24.04 15.05
C ALA A 646 0.36 24.28 15.28
N SER A 647 0.03 24.96 16.38
CA SER A 647 -1.34 25.25 16.81
C SER A 647 -1.64 26.73 16.66
N ARG A 648 -2.82 27.08 16.14
CA ARG A 648 -3.34 28.45 16.14
C ARG A 648 -4.87 28.47 16.10
N THR A 649 -5.45 29.60 16.52
CA THR A 649 -6.90 29.81 16.49
C THR A 649 -7.27 30.89 15.48
N ALA A 650 -8.05 30.56 14.46
CA ALA A 650 -8.47 31.50 13.42
C ALA A 650 -9.75 31.03 12.72
N PRO A 651 -10.52 31.90 12.04
CA PRO A 651 -11.59 31.47 11.15
C PRO A 651 -11.06 30.88 9.84
N SER A 652 -9.92 31.37 9.36
CA SER A 652 -9.23 30.84 8.19
C SER A 652 -7.73 30.94 8.39
N THR A 653 -6.98 29.96 7.89
CA THR A 653 -5.51 29.97 7.94
C THR A 653 -4.91 29.07 6.87
N ALA A 654 -3.62 29.26 6.60
CA ALA A 654 -2.81 28.37 5.80
C ALA A 654 -1.55 27.94 6.58
N PHE A 655 -1.34 26.63 6.67
CA PHE A 655 -0.06 26.05 7.10
C PHE A 655 0.76 25.79 5.85
N VAL A 656 1.87 26.52 5.68
CA VAL A 656 2.69 26.47 4.46
C VAL A 656 4.10 26.06 4.85
N ALA A 657 4.33 24.75 4.81
CA ALA A 657 5.51 24.08 5.31
C ALA A 657 6.43 23.56 4.19
N LEU A 658 7.71 23.48 4.51
CA LEU A 658 8.76 22.91 3.68
C LEU A 658 9.52 21.87 4.50
N HIS A 659 9.55 20.64 4.00
CA HIS A 659 10.20 19.50 4.62
C HIS A 659 11.44 19.15 3.80
N GLU A 660 12.62 19.39 4.36
CA GLU A 660 13.90 19.14 3.70
C GLU A 660 14.62 17.97 4.38
N PRO A 661 14.55 16.75 3.81
CA PRO A 661 15.39 15.64 4.24
C PRO A 661 16.87 15.90 3.91
N HIS A 662 17.78 15.53 4.82
CA HIS A 662 19.21 15.75 4.62
C HIS A 662 20.06 14.62 5.22
N GLU A 663 21.24 14.38 4.63
CA GLU A 663 22.30 13.53 5.18
C GLU A 663 23.48 14.40 5.66
N GLY A 664 23.27 15.18 6.73
CA GLY A 664 24.27 16.14 7.22
C GLY A 664 23.84 17.58 7.03
N THR A 665 24.52 18.37 6.21
CA THR A 665 24.21 19.80 6.06
C THR A 665 23.01 20.01 5.13
N PRO A 666 21.96 20.73 5.59
CA PRO A 666 20.86 21.16 4.73
C PRO A 666 21.35 22.02 3.56
N ARG A 667 20.73 21.89 2.39
CA ARG A 667 21.11 22.56 1.14
C ARG A 667 20.16 23.68 0.72
N ILE A 668 18.98 23.80 1.34
CA ILE A 668 18.07 24.92 1.14
C ILE A 668 18.59 26.13 1.93
N ALA A 669 18.93 27.18 1.20
CA ALA A 669 19.48 28.42 1.72
C ALA A 669 18.36 29.37 2.20
N THR A 670 17.33 29.59 1.39
CA THR A 670 16.20 30.46 1.76
C THR A 670 14.85 29.84 1.42
N TYR A 671 13.85 30.18 2.23
CA TYR A 671 12.44 29.84 2.03
C TYR A 671 11.59 31.04 2.44
N GLU A 672 10.95 31.67 1.47
CA GLU A 672 10.37 33.00 1.62
C GLU A 672 8.94 33.07 1.06
N ARG A 673 8.08 33.79 1.80
CA ARG A 673 6.76 34.20 1.29
C ARG A 673 6.96 35.39 0.36
N ILE A 674 6.55 35.25 -0.90
CA ILE A 674 6.55 36.36 -1.86
C ILE A 674 5.22 37.12 -1.82
N ALA A 675 4.11 36.39 -1.82
CA ALA A 675 2.77 36.94 -1.69
C ALA A 675 1.81 35.87 -1.15
N GLN A 676 0.75 36.29 -0.46
CA GLN A 676 -0.28 35.39 0.04
C GLN A 676 -1.63 36.12 0.16
N SER A 677 -2.71 35.42 -0.15
CA SER A 677 -4.09 35.75 0.25
C SER A 677 -4.66 34.60 1.10
N ASN A 678 -5.95 34.65 1.45
CA ASN A 678 -6.59 33.54 2.17
C ASN A 678 -6.59 32.22 1.37
N ASP A 679 -6.59 32.32 0.04
CA ASP A 679 -6.83 31.17 -0.85
C ASP A 679 -5.67 30.93 -1.83
N ALA A 680 -4.55 31.64 -1.67
CA ALA A 680 -3.42 31.48 -2.58
C ALA A 680 -2.10 31.90 -1.92
N VAL A 681 -1.01 31.25 -2.32
CA VAL A 681 0.33 31.57 -1.85
C VAL A 681 1.35 31.49 -2.99
N VAL A 682 2.31 32.40 -2.98
CA VAL A 682 3.52 32.32 -3.80
C VAL A 682 4.72 32.30 -2.88
N VAL A 683 5.56 31.28 -3.04
CA VAL A 683 6.79 31.11 -2.28
C VAL A 683 8.01 31.07 -3.20
N ARG A 684 9.14 31.50 -2.65
CA ARG A 684 10.45 31.35 -3.26
C ARG A 684 11.31 30.44 -2.38
N ILE A 685 11.99 29.49 -3.02
CA ILE A 685 12.95 28.60 -2.37
C ILE A 685 14.27 28.71 -3.13
N THR A 686 15.36 28.92 -2.42
CA THR A 686 16.70 28.88 -3.02
C THR A 686 17.52 27.78 -2.35
N GLY A 687 18.33 27.07 -3.14
CA GLY A 687 19.12 25.98 -2.60
C GLY A 687 20.19 25.50 -3.56
N THR A 688 20.84 24.41 -3.16
CA THR A 688 21.87 23.73 -3.96
C THR A 688 21.49 22.26 -4.16
N ARG A 689 21.59 21.78 -5.39
CA ARG A 689 21.38 20.39 -5.76
C ARG A 689 22.52 19.50 -5.26
N GLU A 690 22.34 18.19 -5.34
CA GLU A 690 23.39 17.23 -5.00
C GLU A 690 24.66 17.36 -5.85
N ASN A 691 24.50 17.72 -7.11
CA ASN A 691 25.63 17.95 -8.02
C ASN A 691 26.29 19.34 -7.84
N GLY A 692 25.85 20.15 -6.87
CA GLY A 692 26.39 21.49 -6.61
C GLY A 692 25.72 22.62 -7.40
N ASP A 693 24.80 22.31 -8.33
CA ASP A 693 24.06 23.33 -9.06
C ASP A 693 23.16 24.12 -8.12
N LYS A 694 23.21 25.45 -8.21
CA LYS A 694 22.27 26.27 -7.47
C LYS A 694 20.92 26.24 -8.20
N TYR A 695 19.83 26.24 -7.44
CA TYR A 695 18.49 26.45 -7.99
C TYR A 695 17.69 27.55 -7.26
N VAL A 696 16.72 28.12 -7.99
CA VAL A 696 15.63 28.94 -7.44
C VAL A 696 14.30 28.36 -7.91
N ASP A 697 13.42 28.05 -6.98
CA ASP A 697 12.06 27.59 -7.23
C ASP A 697 11.05 28.66 -6.82
N ILE A 698 10.08 28.92 -7.69
CA ILE A 698 8.88 29.71 -7.42
C ILE A 698 7.69 28.77 -7.51
N ILE A 699 6.99 28.60 -6.39
CA ILE A 699 5.78 27.79 -6.33
C ILE A 699 4.59 28.73 -6.13
N CYS A 700 3.63 28.68 -7.05
CA CYS A 700 2.37 29.40 -6.98
C CYS A 700 1.26 28.38 -6.76
N LEU A 701 0.52 28.48 -5.66
CA LEU A 701 -0.64 27.61 -5.39
C LEU A 701 -1.88 28.43 -5.14
N SER A 702 -2.97 28.04 -5.78
CA SER A 702 -4.30 28.56 -5.56
C SER A 702 -5.19 27.44 -5.07
N ALA A 703 -5.88 27.72 -3.98
CA ALA A 703 -6.93 26.93 -3.38
C ALA A 703 -8.24 27.71 -3.42
N THR A 704 -8.52 28.45 -4.50
CA THR A 704 -9.84 29.06 -4.72
C THR A 704 -10.86 27.99 -5.09
N ALA A 705 -12.16 28.20 -4.84
CA ALA A 705 -13.21 27.25 -5.23
C ALA A 705 -13.28 27.03 -6.77
N GLU A 706 -12.81 27.99 -7.56
CA GLU A 706 -12.82 27.95 -9.02
C GLU A 706 -11.39 27.78 -9.57
N ALA A 707 -10.90 26.53 -9.61
CA ALA A 707 -9.50 26.23 -9.93
C ALA A 707 -9.03 26.75 -11.30
N ASP A 708 -9.95 26.87 -12.26
CA ASP A 708 -9.64 27.32 -13.62
C ASP A 708 -9.58 28.85 -13.78
N LYS A 709 -9.96 29.60 -12.74
CA LYS A 709 -9.86 31.06 -12.77
C LYS A 709 -8.48 31.53 -12.32
N PRO A 710 -7.90 32.52 -13.01
CA PRO A 710 -6.63 33.12 -12.59
C PRO A 710 -6.81 33.87 -11.26
N VAL A 711 -5.79 33.79 -10.43
CA VAL A 711 -5.64 34.58 -9.20
C VAL A 711 -4.46 35.52 -9.37
N THR A 712 -4.67 36.80 -9.04
CA THR A 712 -3.60 37.79 -8.99
C THR A 712 -3.27 38.14 -7.56
N LEU A 713 -2.01 37.96 -7.18
CA LEU A 713 -1.48 38.41 -5.90
C LEU A 713 -0.53 39.58 -6.10
N THR A 714 -0.52 40.50 -5.14
CA THR A 714 0.43 41.63 -5.09
C THR A 714 1.50 41.32 -4.05
N THR A 715 2.77 41.45 -4.44
CA THR A 715 3.92 41.29 -3.53
C THR A 715 4.00 42.46 -2.55
N THR A 716 4.85 42.35 -1.53
CA THR A 716 5.20 43.48 -0.66
C THR A 716 5.86 44.64 -1.41
N GLY A 717 6.51 44.38 -2.55
CA GLY A 717 7.10 45.39 -3.44
C GLY A 717 6.12 46.03 -4.43
N GLY A 718 4.85 45.61 -4.44
CA GLY A 718 3.81 46.12 -5.34
C GLY A 718 3.75 45.44 -6.71
N GLU A 719 4.64 44.48 -6.98
CA GLU A 719 4.59 43.67 -8.20
C GLU A 719 3.38 42.71 -8.19
N LYS A 720 2.81 42.42 -9.37
CA LYS A 720 1.68 41.51 -9.51
C LYS A 720 2.12 40.16 -10.07
N ILE A 721 1.60 39.08 -9.50
CA ILE A 721 1.79 37.71 -9.99
C ILE A 721 0.42 37.12 -10.27
N THR A 722 0.18 36.70 -11.50
CA THR A 722 -1.10 36.08 -11.91
C THR A 722 -0.88 34.64 -12.28
N PHE A 723 -1.67 33.71 -11.75
CA PHE A 723 -1.57 32.30 -12.10
C PHE A 723 -2.90 31.58 -11.94
N THR A 724 -3.06 30.44 -12.63
CA THR A 724 -4.28 29.61 -12.56
C THR A 724 -3.95 28.30 -11.89
N SER A 725 -4.76 27.87 -10.91
CA SER A 725 -4.63 26.57 -10.22
C SER A 725 -3.31 26.41 -9.47
N HIS A 726 -2.22 26.12 -10.17
CA HIS A 726 -0.87 26.03 -9.65
C HIS A 726 0.14 26.35 -10.76
N ALA A 727 1.33 26.79 -10.37
CA ALA A 727 2.48 26.89 -11.26
C ALA A 727 3.78 26.59 -10.50
N PHE A 728 4.72 25.98 -11.18
CA PHE A 728 6.06 25.69 -10.68
C PHE A 728 7.08 26.25 -11.67
N THR A 729 7.94 27.15 -11.21
CA THR A 729 9.04 27.68 -12.01
C THR A 729 10.35 27.34 -11.31
N ARG A 730 11.22 26.60 -11.99
CA ARG A 730 12.56 26.26 -11.51
C ARG A 730 13.62 26.87 -12.41
N MET A 731 14.60 27.51 -11.79
CA MET A 731 15.75 28.13 -12.45
C MET A 731 17.02 27.42 -11.97
N VAL A 732 17.80 26.87 -12.90
CA VAL A 732 19.06 26.18 -12.62
C VAL A 732 20.10 26.66 -13.62
N ASN A 733 21.21 27.21 -13.15
CA ASN A 733 22.31 27.70 -14.00
C ASN A 733 21.83 28.58 -15.18
N GLY A 734 20.88 29.50 -14.91
CA GLY A 734 20.30 30.40 -15.92
C GLY A 734 19.26 29.77 -16.85
N LYS A 735 19.00 28.46 -16.78
CA LYS A 735 17.91 27.81 -17.50
C LYS A 735 16.63 27.81 -16.66
N THR A 736 15.56 28.37 -17.21
CA THR A 736 14.24 28.42 -16.57
C THR A 736 13.33 27.34 -17.17
N THR A 737 12.68 26.57 -16.30
CA THR A 737 11.60 25.64 -16.66
C THR A 737 10.36 26.04 -15.88
N THR A 738 9.27 26.33 -16.60
CA THR A 738 7.98 26.67 -16.00
C THR A 738 6.93 25.66 -16.43
N VAL A 739 6.13 25.21 -15.46
CA VAL A 739 4.97 24.34 -15.64
C VAL A 739 3.77 25.02 -14.97
N GLY A 740 2.60 24.91 -15.59
CA GLY A 740 1.41 25.66 -15.21
C GLY A 740 1.34 27.05 -15.85
N LYS A 741 0.21 27.74 -15.65
CA LYS A 741 -0.06 29.07 -16.21
C LYS A 741 0.31 30.14 -15.20
N VAL A 742 1.35 30.92 -15.48
CA VAL A 742 1.79 32.03 -14.62
C VAL A 742 2.36 33.19 -15.42
N GLU A 743 2.01 34.39 -14.97
CA GLU A 743 2.56 35.66 -15.40
C GLU A 743 3.20 36.33 -14.17
N MET A 744 4.51 36.55 -14.21
CA MET A 744 5.25 37.20 -13.13
C MET A 744 6.34 38.12 -13.70
N PRO A 745 6.63 39.26 -13.05
CA PRO A 745 7.70 40.15 -13.49
C PRO A 745 9.07 39.48 -13.39
N ALA A 746 9.96 39.80 -14.35
CA ALA A 746 11.28 39.18 -14.47
C ALA A 746 12.14 39.29 -13.19
N LYS A 747 11.98 40.37 -12.41
CA LYS A 747 12.69 40.57 -11.14
C LYS A 747 12.34 39.51 -10.08
N ILE A 748 11.15 38.91 -10.15
CA ILE A 748 10.73 37.83 -9.26
C ILE A 748 11.35 36.49 -9.70
N SER A 749 11.61 36.34 -10.99
CA SER A 749 12.28 35.19 -11.61
C SER A 749 13.78 35.45 -11.86
N GLN A 750 14.43 36.30 -11.05
CA GLN A 750 15.87 36.57 -11.14
C GLN A 750 16.60 35.99 -9.93
N TRP A 751 17.85 35.58 -10.18
CA TRP A 751 18.81 34.99 -9.26
C TRP A 751 19.29 35.95 -8.18
#